data_AF-M2R3B1-F1
#
_entry.id   AF-M2R3B1-F1
#
_cell.length_a   1.000
_cell.length_b   1.000
_cell.length_c   1.000
_cell.angle_alpha   90.00
_cell.angle_beta   90.00
_cell.angle_gamma   90.00
#
_symmetry.space_group_name_H-M   'P 1'
#
loop_
_entity.id
_entity.type
_entity.pdbx_description
1 polymer ?
#
loop_
_entity_poly.entity_id
_entity_poly.type
_entity_poly.pdbx_seq_one_letter_code
_entity_poly.pdbx_strand_id
1 'polypeptide(L)'
;MTTLILFTFIVLSFGKTWCWSDDYNDYVKYKYTKTSNCNGKGWSYSSESVINRQTYRFEIKNNEIGSIKKFSDIKGSINDRDMYFSFSPNFQSNSFKVLIVETNRPKIIIWIYHKHGTDGLFVGIGCFESDNCRKSISNNYGAYIYIFDKSIIVYSKMDEKWVIDFSNRAVNYETKTIPFIYIDGDDKQTVSCKFTTDLFSGRSYNDPQRYLFTGKIDSVTKIDSMNNNFIIKSVCSRTVNDNTIQRYMAIDSSDTSLHSICDCTSQSNIISTNKSNYDFVDCSSNSTYFDLRFNQTSSTSIQFQVFEWYSIIPEPDKHYSFSVPENKELNVLECRFESTSITLVDGKMTCHSLFIDAKSTIVIKEASSFSVSTITTLGEINNLNQNGIIINFGTLSSFDTPIIITTDQSQSTCFELVSSNLPINVIINGGYVLEKKLLRICPSNDIDSNIVCTLKTNTINNTNTYQNVEGTIVHCPCYGLSCITKFSKEDTLIISSEYQGIIELINSTTQVIEQQYKSLSTLRIKGIKNIAIITTNSKTSNNFVLNIEAGSKILVTGNEIGFSQNSTNKLSTKVGSEYPCQALFFNGETSECSKCKNTMIDEYCPFDNEIPKHCLKYKSLDECIQCEENYYLEDKLCTICPTNCLKCLNGVCIQCKDNYFLDNGSCLNKTDPNIQLIINNVVMKCRDSFYSIGNECSSCSTNCQYCSINDRGYEESVCSICSNSTILTSSQQCSTIPNSERTSNINAIECESKYKIVNGKCESCNQFGSLCQKCTSNQCILCLDGIINENGICVDPTTTGCLKKDDIKTSYCMRCKDADKYYDGTSCVNTNNCLTMRNKEMCYECQQGYIYNTKTSQCVNKTNLQTNVLERCIIWRGEQKDLCLRCQDNYYYDKELQSCVGCSSECLTCSNKDICFTCKEGYSLINTSCILSSTIIQNCRLLIVGGSKCAICNSHYYRTNDGLCEKCLEHCNLCYKDDTCNACDDNYFLLENATECISFDELTHCKIKMSEGCESCEEGYYVSNQYCLRCNSTTEYCQYCSKNGVCKSCENEYILINDKCISKLMVSHCTKVSNSQCTKCSFWYRPDSNKIACNSHVELWLIIVCVI
;
A
#
# COMPACT_ATOMS: atom_id res chain seq x y z
N MET A 1 5.67 81.85 37.69
CA MET A 1 4.53 82.31 38.50
C MET A 1 3.62 81.13 38.81
N THR A 2 3.45 80.86 40.12
CA THR A 2 2.23 80.35 40.79
C THR A 2 1.76 78.92 40.48
N THR A 3 1.57 77.99 41.42
CA THR A 3 1.60 78.03 42.90
C THR A 3 1.63 76.59 43.44
N LEU A 4 2.12 76.48 44.66
CA LEU A 4 2.28 75.32 45.54
C LEU A 4 0.92 74.83 46.11
N ILE A 5 0.86 73.56 46.57
CA ILE A 5 0.22 73.03 47.81
C ILE A 5 -0.48 71.65 47.62
N LEU A 6 0.17 70.66 48.24
CA LEU A 6 -0.32 69.54 49.06
C LEU A 6 -1.80 69.13 48.98
N PHE A 7 -2.01 67.83 48.74
CA PHE A 7 -3.02 67.05 49.48
C PHE A 7 -2.39 65.76 50.02
N THR A 8 -2.35 65.69 51.36
CA THR A 8 -2.20 64.47 52.17
C THR A 8 -3.38 63.53 51.92
N PHE A 9 -3.11 62.24 51.69
CA PHE A 9 -4.07 61.18 51.95
C PHE A 9 -3.47 60.13 52.90
N ILE A 10 -4.33 59.77 53.84
CA ILE A 10 -4.15 58.97 55.03
C ILE A 10 -3.69 57.55 54.71
N VAL A 11 -2.62 57.10 55.37
CA VAL A 11 -2.23 55.69 55.47
C VAL A 11 -3.17 55.01 56.47
N LEU A 12 -4.13 54.23 55.96
CA LEU A 12 -4.80 53.18 56.75
C LEU A 12 -4.08 51.86 56.51
N SER A 13 -3.21 51.50 57.46
CA SER A 13 -2.67 50.15 57.58
C SER A 13 -3.79 49.20 58.01
N PHE A 14 -4.33 48.43 57.06
CA PHE A 14 -4.93 47.13 57.39
C PHE A 14 -3.86 46.06 57.14
N GLY A 15 -3.30 45.54 58.23
CA GLY A 15 -2.34 44.45 58.19
C GLY A 15 -2.97 43.19 57.60
N LYS A 16 -2.57 42.83 56.38
CA LYS A 16 -2.67 41.46 55.88
C LYS A 16 -1.43 40.70 56.36
N THR A 17 -1.64 39.75 57.25
CA THR A 17 -0.62 38.76 57.65
C THR A 17 -0.19 37.95 56.42
N TRP A 18 1.03 38.21 55.92
CA TRP A 18 1.60 37.47 54.79
C TRP A 18 2.07 36.07 55.23
N CYS A 19 1.27 35.04 54.96
CA CYS A 19 1.65 33.65 55.18
C CYS A 19 2.59 33.07 54.07
N TRP A 20 2.66 33.68 52.87
CA TRP A 20 3.32 33.14 51.66
C TRP A 20 3.51 34.25 50.59
N SER A 21 4.40 34.02 49.62
CA SER A 21 4.47 34.79 48.36
C SER A 21 3.86 33.94 47.24
N ASP A 22 2.63 34.26 46.84
CA ASP A 22 2.07 33.81 45.56
C ASP A 22 2.78 34.66 44.49
N ASP A 23 3.95 34.21 44.03
CA ASP A 23 4.60 34.84 42.88
C ASP A 23 3.75 34.53 41.64
N TYR A 24 3.69 35.48 40.70
CA TYR A 24 2.75 35.55 39.58
C TYR A 24 2.74 34.37 38.56
N ASN A 25 3.33 33.20 38.85
CA ASN A 25 3.57 32.09 37.91
C ASN A 25 3.46 30.68 38.57
N ASP A 26 2.27 30.12 38.82
CA ASP A 26 2.06 28.69 39.18
C ASP A 26 2.86 28.08 40.36
N TYR A 27 3.55 28.90 41.17
CA TYR A 27 4.43 28.48 42.26
C TYR A 27 3.85 28.82 43.63
N VAL A 28 3.98 27.90 44.58
CA VAL A 28 3.72 28.09 46.01
C VAL A 28 5.04 27.98 46.76
N LYS A 29 5.53 29.12 47.24
CA LYS A 29 6.66 29.19 48.17
C LYS A 29 6.13 29.32 49.60
N TYR A 30 6.45 28.37 50.46
CA TYR A 30 5.91 28.33 51.83
C TYR A 30 7.00 28.48 52.91
N LYS A 31 6.65 29.21 53.98
CA LYS A 31 7.47 29.39 55.19
C LYS A 31 6.70 28.87 56.40
N TYR A 32 7.41 28.35 57.40
CA TYR A 32 6.81 28.06 58.70
C TYR A 32 6.19 29.34 59.32
N THR A 33 4.88 29.33 59.56
CA THR A 33 4.16 30.35 60.31
C THR A 33 3.45 29.73 61.51
N LYS A 34 3.37 30.47 62.64
CA LYS A 34 2.62 30.05 63.85
C LYS A 34 1.09 30.15 63.67
N THR A 35 0.62 30.71 62.56
CA THR A 35 -0.80 30.89 62.23
C THR A 35 -1.39 29.59 61.68
N SER A 36 -2.49 29.15 62.28
CA SER A 36 -3.02 27.78 62.13
C SER A 36 -3.64 27.46 60.76
N ASN A 37 -4.15 28.44 60.01
CA ASN A 37 -4.81 28.24 58.71
C ASN A 37 -4.51 29.40 57.75
N CYS A 38 -4.16 29.11 56.50
CA CYS A 38 -3.99 30.11 55.44
C CYS A 38 -4.67 29.60 54.13
N ASN A 39 -5.32 30.47 53.35
CA ASN A 39 -5.99 30.10 52.09
C ASN A 39 -5.31 30.79 50.90
N GLY A 40 -5.13 30.07 49.79
CA GLY A 40 -4.67 30.58 48.50
C GLY A 40 -5.70 30.38 47.38
N LYS A 41 -5.39 30.81 46.15
CA LYS A 41 -6.30 30.62 45.00
C LYS A 41 -6.47 29.14 44.69
N GLY A 42 -7.66 28.60 44.95
CA GLY A 42 -7.99 27.19 44.73
C GLY A 42 -7.30 26.15 45.63
N TRP A 43 -6.61 26.57 46.70
CA TRP A 43 -6.03 25.65 47.69
C TRP A 43 -5.99 26.26 49.09
N SER A 44 -5.78 25.44 50.12
CA SER A 44 -5.57 25.91 51.48
C SER A 44 -4.52 25.13 52.24
N TYR A 45 -3.99 25.77 53.26
CA TYR A 45 -3.00 25.22 54.17
C TYR A 45 -3.54 25.18 55.60
N SER A 46 -3.30 24.06 56.28
CA SER A 46 -3.44 23.94 57.73
C SER A 46 -2.20 23.31 58.35
N SER A 47 -1.84 23.76 59.54
CA SER A 47 -0.81 23.10 60.36
C SER A 47 -1.47 22.24 61.42
N GLU A 48 -1.45 20.92 61.24
CA GLU A 48 -1.99 19.95 62.20
C GLU A 48 -0.92 18.92 62.58
N SER A 49 -1.03 18.36 63.78
CA SER A 49 -0.27 17.18 64.18
C SER A 49 -1.03 15.94 63.72
N VAL A 50 -0.50 15.21 62.74
CA VAL A 50 -1.09 13.96 62.26
C VAL A 50 -0.14 12.83 62.67
N ILE A 51 -0.63 11.89 63.49
CA ILE A 51 0.11 10.66 63.89
C ILE A 51 1.47 10.99 64.54
N ASN A 52 1.47 11.82 65.59
CA ASN A 52 2.69 12.23 66.35
C ASN A 52 3.81 12.91 65.51
N ARG A 53 3.56 13.25 64.25
CA ARG A 53 4.44 14.07 63.40
C ARG A 53 3.79 15.40 63.05
N GLN A 54 4.60 16.44 62.92
CA GLN A 54 4.12 17.76 62.50
C GLN A 54 4.08 17.81 60.98
N THR A 55 2.93 18.17 60.40
CA THR A 55 2.69 18.07 58.95
C THR A 55 2.22 19.40 58.36
N TYR A 56 2.68 19.69 57.15
CA TYR A 56 2.16 20.75 56.29
C TYR A 56 1.06 20.18 55.39
N ARG A 57 -0.20 20.49 55.72
CA ARG A 57 -1.36 19.97 54.99
C ARG A 57 -1.82 20.97 53.94
N PHE A 58 -1.74 20.58 52.68
CA PHE A 58 -2.23 21.30 51.51
C PHE A 58 -3.50 20.61 51.00
N GLU A 59 -4.61 21.34 51.02
CA GLU A 59 -5.88 20.89 50.45
C GLU A 59 -6.19 21.67 49.17
N ILE A 60 -6.31 20.95 48.06
CA ILE A 60 -6.70 21.49 46.75
C ILE A 60 -8.22 21.55 46.71
N LYS A 61 -8.76 22.76 46.53
CA LYS A 61 -10.19 23.07 46.76
C LYS A 61 -11.02 23.16 45.49
N ASN A 62 -10.52 23.80 44.44
CA ASN A 62 -11.27 24.04 43.20
C ASN A 62 -10.34 24.40 42.01
N ASN A 63 -10.93 24.66 40.84
CA ASN A 63 -10.23 24.92 39.58
C ASN A 63 -9.40 26.22 39.54
N GLU A 64 -9.55 27.10 40.52
CA GLU A 64 -8.75 28.34 40.61
C GLU A 64 -7.26 28.04 40.89
N ILE A 65 -6.92 26.79 41.24
CA ILE A 65 -5.53 26.35 41.42
C ILE A 65 -4.73 26.32 40.11
N GLY A 66 -5.40 26.30 38.95
CA GLY A 66 -4.76 26.16 37.64
C GLY A 66 -4.60 24.71 37.20
N SER A 67 -3.94 24.49 36.06
CA SER A 67 -3.70 23.13 35.51
C SER A 67 -2.41 22.49 36.03
N ILE A 68 -1.44 23.31 36.42
CA ILE A 68 -0.14 22.93 36.97
C ILE A 68 0.07 23.71 38.25
N LYS A 69 0.54 23.05 39.31
CA LYS A 69 0.93 23.75 40.54
C LYS A 69 2.21 23.17 41.12
N LYS A 70 3.14 24.06 41.45
CA LYS A 70 4.44 23.70 42.01
C LYS A 70 4.55 24.15 43.46
N PHE A 71 5.05 23.28 44.33
CA PHE A 71 5.25 23.57 45.75
C PHE A 71 6.74 23.50 46.06
N SER A 72 7.30 24.60 46.57
CA SER A 72 8.74 24.74 46.78
C SER A 72 9.09 25.26 48.18
N ASP A 73 10.18 24.76 48.75
CA ASP A 73 10.74 25.24 50.02
C ASP A 73 11.30 26.68 49.89
N ILE A 74 11.09 27.53 50.90
CA ILE A 74 11.79 28.83 51.00
C ILE A 74 13.18 28.65 51.62
N LYS A 75 14.21 29.27 51.00
CA LYS A 75 15.60 29.28 51.51
C LYS A 75 15.65 29.69 52.99
N GLY A 76 16.20 28.82 53.85
CA GLY A 76 16.39 29.05 55.29
C GLY A 76 15.31 28.50 56.23
N SER A 77 14.29 27.81 55.72
CA SER A 77 13.24 27.18 56.54
C SER A 77 13.56 25.70 56.83
N ILE A 78 14.32 25.42 57.90
CA ILE A 78 14.77 24.06 58.27
C ILE A 78 13.85 23.43 59.34
N ASN A 79 12.59 23.18 58.99
CA ASN A 79 11.74 22.31 59.81
C ASN A 79 11.44 21.02 59.02
N ASP A 80 11.92 19.87 59.52
CA ASP A 80 11.66 18.53 58.98
C ASP A 80 10.21 18.10 59.27
N ARG A 81 9.25 18.85 58.73
CA ARG A 81 7.82 18.53 58.77
C ARG A 81 7.39 17.84 57.48
N ASP A 82 6.61 16.79 57.64
CA ASP A 82 6.04 16.03 56.52
C ASP A 82 5.11 16.92 55.69
N MET A 83 4.93 16.59 54.42
CA MET A 83 4.00 17.28 53.52
C MET A 83 2.81 16.38 53.24
N TYR A 84 1.61 16.93 53.20
CA TYR A 84 0.40 16.18 52.93
C TYR A 84 -0.48 16.93 51.93
N PHE A 85 -0.69 16.33 50.77
CA PHE A 85 -1.53 16.85 49.71
C PHE A 85 -2.85 16.08 49.66
N SER A 86 -3.97 16.78 49.69
CA SER A 86 -5.31 16.20 49.54
C SER A 86 -6.20 17.02 48.65
N PHE A 87 -7.26 16.41 48.14
CA PHE A 87 -8.26 17.05 47.28
C PHE A 87 -9.61 17.12 48.02
N SER A 88 -10.25 18.28 47.97
CA SER A 88 -11.55 18.53 48.59
C SER A 88 -12.63 17.61 48.00
N PRO A 89 -13.62 17.14 48.79
CA PRO A 89 -14.73 16.33 48.28
C PRO A 89 -15.56 17.02 47.18
N ASN A 90 -15.61 18.35 47.18
CA ASN A 90 -16.32 19.15 46.18
C ASN A 90 -15.45 19.47 44.95
N PHE A 91 -14.24 18.93 44.87
CA PHE A 91 -13.33 19.13 43.75
C PHE A 91 -13.80 18.30 42.55
N GLN A 92 -14.52 18.94 41.63
CA GLN A 92 -14.95 18.35 40.35
C GLN A 92 -14.13 19.00 39.22
N SER A 93 -12.97 18.44 38.93
CA SER A 93 -12.04 19.02 37.97
C SER A 93 -11.35 18.01 37.07
N ASN A 94 -11.38 18.29 35.76
CA ASN A 94 -10.47 17.70 34.78
C ASN A 94 -9.31 18.66 34.41
N SER A 95 -9.22 19.82 35.06
CA SER A 95 -8.27 20.88 34.69
C SER A 95 -6.93 20.78 35.40
N PHE A 96 -6.90 20.39 36.70
CA PHE A 96 -5.65 20.21 37.45
C PHE A 96 -4.99 18.88 37.11
N LYS A 97 -3.87 18.92 36.40
CA LYS A 97 -3.22 17.74 35.81
C LYS A 97 -1.83 17.46 36.35
N VAL A 98 -1.16 18.44 36.92
CA VAL A 98 0.26 18.34 37.30
C VAL A 98 0.50 18.94 38.68
N LEU A 99 1.02 18.11 39.59
CA LEU A 99 1.54 18.51 40.89
C LEU A 99 3.07 18.33 40.88
N ILE A 100 3.81 19.41 41.12
CA ILE A 100 5.27 19.34 41.28
C ILE A 100 5.63 19.66 42.73
N VAL A 101 6.48 18.85 43.34
CA VAL A 101 7.01 19.07 44.69
C VAL A 101 8.52 19.20 44.64
N GLU A 102 9.00 20.43 44.86
CA GLU A 102 10.41 20.77 44.90
C GLU A 102 10.84 20.97 46.37
N THR A 103 11.58 19.99 46.90
CA THR A 103 12.04 20.05 48.29
C THR A 103 13.49 19.64 48.42
N ASN A 104 14.24 20.34 49.29
CA ASN A 104 15.61 19.98 49.64
C ASN A 104 15.73 19.11 50.90
N ARG A 105 14.59 18.71 51.51
CA ARG A 105 14.56 18.05 52.81
C ARG A 105 14.64 16.52 52.68
N PRO A 106 15.73 15.87 53.16
CA PRO A 106 15.92 14.43 53.00
C PRO A 106 15.19 13.57 54.04
N LYS A 107 14.60 14.18 55.09
CA LYS A 107 13.94 13.53 56.24
C LYS A 107 12.47 13.92 56.38
N ILE A 108 11.75 13.98 55.26
CA ILE A 108 10.30 14.23 55.24
C ILE A 108 9.58 13.16 54.45
N ILE A 109 8.34 12.91 54.84
CA ILE A 109 7.40 12.12 54.04
C ILE A 109 6.52 13.07 53.23
N ILE A 110 6.34 12.77 51.95
CA ILE A 110 5.39 13.46 51.08
C ILE A 110 4.18 12.56 50.89
N TRP A 111 3.07 12.90 51.53
CA TRP A 111 1.81 12.18 51.43
C TRP A 111 0.94 12.76 50.31
N ILE A 112 0.45 11.91 49.42
CA ILE A 112 -0.45 12.26 48.31
C ILE A 112 -1.73 11.47 48.49
N TYR A 113 -2.78 12.14 48.96
CA TYR A 113 -4.10 11.56 49.19
C TYR A 113 -5.02 11.82 47.99
N HIS A 114 -5.02 10.89 47.02
CA HIS A 114 -5.62 11.06 45.70
C HIS A 114 -7.03 10.43 45.59
N LYS A 115 -7.92 10.76 46.53
CA LYS A 115 -9.31 10.26 46.52
C LYS A 115 -10.25 11.05 45.60
N HIS A 116 -10.16 12.38 45.67
CA HIS A 116 -11.04 13.30 44.93
C HIS A 116 -10.28 14.06 43.84
N GLY A 117 -9.08 13.63 43.50
CA GLY A 117 -8.26 14.31 42.50
C GLY A 117 -8.62 13.93 41.07
N THR A 118 -7.94 14.57 40.11
CA THR A 118 -8.14 14.33 38.67
C THR A 118 -7.57 12.98 38.25
N ASP A 119 -8.29 12.27 37.38
CA ASP A 119 -7.82 11.02 36.77
C ASP A 119 -6.64 11.28 35.84
N GLY A 120 -5.54 10.54 36.00
CA GLY A 120 -4.30 10.77 35.26
C GLY A 120 -3.45 11.91 35.81
N LEU A 121 -3.57 12.23 37.11
CA LEU A 121 -2.72 13.24 37.77
C LEU A 121 -1.25 12.85 37.64
N PHE A 122 -0.43 13.76 37.13
CA PHE A 122 1.02 13.64 37.16
C PHE A 122 1.56 14.24 38.46
N VAL A 123 2.42 13.50 39.17
CA VAL A 123 3.16 13.99 40.33
C VAL A 123 4.65 13.87 40.08
N GLY A 124 5.30 15.03 39.96
CA GLY A 124 6.75 15.12 39.86
C GLY A 124 7.36 15.48 41.20
N ILE A 125 8.35 14.71 41.67
CA ILE A 125 9.12 15.04 42.87
C ILE A 125 10.57 15.30 42.48
N GLY A 126 11.11 16.40 43.00
CA GLY A 126 12.44 16.89 42.62
C GLY A 126 12.34 18.17 41.81
N CYS A 127 13.50 18.75 41.53
CA CYS A 127 13.54 20.08 40.92
C CYS A 127 13.60 19.92 39.42
N PHE A 128 12.59 20.45 38.75
CA PHE A 128 12.53 20.43 37.29
C PHE A 128 13.13 21.70 36.71
N GLU A 129 13.21 22.79 37.48
CA GLU A 129 13.71 24.11 37.04
C GLU A 129 14.78 24.74 37.99
N SER A 130 15.16 24.09 39.11
CA SER A 130 16.12 24.66 40.09
C SER A 130 17.11 23.64 40.70
N ASP A 131 18.17 24.11 41.37
CA ASP A 131 19.20 23.23 41.98
C ASP A 131 18.99 22.91 43.46
N ASN A 132 17.91 23.43 44.08
CA ASN A 132 17.69 23.33 45.51
C ASN A 132 16.73 22.18 45.86
N CYS A 133 17.02 20.98 45.37
CA CYS A 133 16.28 19.76 45.74
C CYS A 133 17.17 18.74 46.44
N ARG A 134 16.52 17.82 47.17
CA ARG A 134 17.21 16.77 47.91
C ARG A 134 17.94 15.89 46.91
N LYS A 135 19.08 15.33 47.31
CA LYS A 135 19.89 14.42 46.48
C LYS A 135 19.91 12.99 47.02
N SER A 136 19.26 12.77 48.15
CA SER A 136 19.20 11.49 48.85
C SER A 136 18.01 11.47 49.81
N ILE A 137 17.45 10.29 50.07
CA ILE A 137 16.34 10.09 51.01
C ILE A 137 16.80 9.18 52.16
N SER A 138 16.59 9.66 53.40
CA SER A 138 16.90 8.90 54.60
C SER A 138 16.02 7.64 54.72
N ASN A 139 16.50 6.60 55.41
CA ASN A 139 15.73 5.38 55.61
C ASN A 139 14.38 5.67 56.32
N ASN A 140 13.30 5.01 55.87
CA ASN A 140 11.91 5.22 56.31
C ASN A 140 11.27 6.56 55.92
N TYR A 141 11.85 7.28 54.97
CA TYR A 141 11.27 8.47 54.34
C TYR A 141 11.10 8.25 52.83
N GLY A 142 10.36 9.13 52.16
CA GLY A 142 10.02 9.00 50.74
C GLY A 142 8.67 9.63 50.45
N ALA A 143 8.02 9.19 49.38
CA ALA A 143 6.68 9.63 49.01
C ALA A 143 5.64 8.51 49.17
N TYR A 144 4.53 8.83 49.82
CA TYR A 144 3.41 7.94 50.05
C TYR A 144 2.21 8.34 49.21
N ILE A 145 1.64 7.39 48.47
CA ILE A 145 0.47 7.59 47.61
C ILE A 145 -0.68 6.76 48.17
N TYR A 146 -1.76 7.42 48.56
CA TYR A 146 -3.03 6.77 48.85
C TYR A 146 -3.87 6.75 47.58
N ILE A 147 -3.97 5.57 46.96
CA ILE A 147 -4.71 5.36 45.72
C ILE A 147 -6.14 4.87 46.02
N PHE A 148 -7.09 5.32 45.20
CA PHE A 148 -8.48 4.89 45.24
C PHE A 148 -8.88 4.33 43.86
N ASP A 149 -9.54 5.12 43.03
CA ASP A 149 -10.11 4.75 41.73
C ASP A 149 -9.55 5.57 40.55
N LYS A 150 -8.65 6.52 40.82
CA LYS A 150 -8.07 7.43 39.83
C LYS A 150 -6.64 7.04 39.47
N SER A 151 -6.32 7.11 38.18
CA SER A 151 -5.01 6.89 37.62
C SER A 151 -4.03 7.98 38.07
N ILE A 152 -2.78 7.62 38.28
CA ILE A 152 -1.72 8.55 38.68
C ILE A 152 -0.43 8.19 37.95
N ILE A 153 0.32 9.20 37.53
CA ILE A 153 1.66 9.04 36.98
C ILE A 153 2.60 9.72 37.95
N VAL A 154 3.64 9.02 38.38
CA VAL A 154 4.65 9.58 39.28
C VAL A 154 6.03 9.49 38.66
N TYR A 155 6.79 10.56 38.86
CA TYR A 155 8.13 10.67 38.33
C TYR A 155 9.05 11.31 39.36
N SER A 156 10.28 10.79 39.48
CA SER A 156 11.33 11.39 40.28
C SER A 156 12.69 11.32 39.58
N LYS A 157 13.48 12.39 39.71
CA LYS A 157 14.86 12.44 39.19
C LYS A 157 15.85 11.52 39.95
N MET A 158 15.46 11.01 41.10
CA MET A 158 16.24 10.04 41.89
C MET A 158 15.33 8.92 42.39
N ASP A 159 15.86 7.85 42.97
CA ASP A 159 15.03 6.88 43.69
C ASP A 159 14.28 7.53 44.87
N GLU A 160 12.98 7.75 44.66
CA GLU A 160 12.10 8.44 45.62
C GLU A 160 11.59 7.51 46.73
N LYS A 161 11.83 6.20 46.63
CA LYS A 161 11.33 5.19 47.57
C LYS A 161 9.82 5.29 47.76
N TRP A 162 9.07 5.13 46.66
CA TRP A 162 7.62 5.27 46.64
C TRP A 162 6.94 4.22 47.53
N VAL A 163 5.96 4.65 48.32
CA VAL A 163 5.06 3.76 49.06
C VAL A 163 3.64 3.91 48.53
N ILE A 164 3.10 2.84 47.94
CA ILE A 164 1.74 2.83 47.39
C ILE A 164 0.82 2.07 48.34
N ASP A 165 -0.17 2.77 48.87
CA ASP A 165 -1.14 2.21 49.79
C ASP A 165 -2.41 1.79 49.03
N PHE A 166 -2.58 0.48 48.86
CA PHE A 166 -3.73 -0.15 48.19
C PHE A 166 -4.86 -0.50 49.15
N SER A 167 -4.76 -0.13 50.43
CA SER A 167 -5.71 -0.52 51.49
C SER A 167 -7.16 -0.11 51.19
N ASN A 168 -7.36 1.00 50.49
CA ASN A 168 -8.70 1.50 50.16
C ASN A 168 -9.34 0.81 48.95
N ARG A 169 -8.59 -0.03 48.21
CA ARG A 169 -9.14 -0.80 47.09
C ARG A 169 -10.22 -1.79 47.55
N ALA A 170 -10.15 -2.24 48.81
CA ALA A 170 -11.15 -3.09 49.47
C ALA A 170 -12.56 -2.48 49.50
N VAL A 171 -12.67 -1.16 49.68
CA VAL A 171 -13.94 -0.44 49.85
C VAL A 171 -14.66 -0.22 48.52
N ASN A 172 -13.92 -0.23 47.42
CA ASN A 172 -14.39 0.11 46.07
C ASN A 172 -14.59 -1.13 45.17
N TYR A 173 -14.69 -2.34 45.73
CA TYR A 173 -14.85 -3.57 44.93
C TYR A 173 -16.15 -3.62 44.09
N GLU A 174 -17.14 -2.79 44.40
CA GLU A 174 -18.37 -2.63 43.60
C GLU A 174 -18.17 -1.74 42.35
N THR A 175 -17.17 -0.86 42.34
CA THR A 175 -16.84 0.01 41.21
C THR A 175 -15.73 -0.65 40.38
N LYS A 176 -16.06 -1.23 39.22
CA LYS A 176 -15.15 -2.01 38.35
C LYS A 176 -13.85 -1.31 37.87
N THR A 177 -13.54 -0.10 38.32
CA THR A 177 -12.46 0.75 37.79
C THR A 177 -11.11 0.45 38.46
N ILE A 178 -10.15 -0.03 37.67
CA ILE A 178 -8.75 -0.23 38.09
C ILE A 178 -7.96 1.05 37.73
N PRO A 179 -7.27 1.72 38.67
CA PRO A 179 -6.47 2.90 38.34
C PRO A 179 -5.18 2.51 37.63
N PHE A 180 -4.82 3.24 36.58
CA PHE A 180 -3.49 3.11 35.96
C PHE A 180 -2.46 3.87 36.81
N ILE A 181 -1.50 3.15 37.36
CA ILE A 181 -0.37 3.71 38.10
C ILE A 181 0.89 3.51 37.27
N TYR A 182 1.54 4.60 36.86
CA TYR A 182 2.83 4.57 36.19
C TYR A 182 3.90 5.21 37.07
N ILE A 183 5.03 4.52 37.25
CA ILE A 183 6.13 4.96 38.11
C ILE A 183 7.39 5.05 37.26
N ASP A 184 7.99 6.23 37.21
CA ASP A 184 9.16 6.48 36.37
C ASP A 184 10.19 7.36 37.06
N GLY A 185 11.37 7.47 36.46
CA GLY A 185 12.45 8.30 36.95
C GLY A 185 13.73 8.20 36.14
N ASP A 186 14.60 9.18 36.32
CA ASP A 186 15.96 9.15 35.75
C ASP A 186 16.70 7.91 36.32
N ASP A 187 16.63 7.73 37.64
CA ASP A 187 17.04 6.51 38.33
C ASP A 187 15.89 5.49 38.40
N LYS A 188 16.24 4.20 38.49
CA LYS A 188 15.25 3.14 38.78
C LYS A 188 14.65 3.36 40.18
N GLN A 189 13.34 3.14 40.30
CA GLN A 189 12.60 3.45 41.52
C GLN A 189 12.43 2.22 42.41
N THR A 190 12.57 2.39 43.73
CA THR A 190 12.20 1.41 44.74
C THR A 190 10.73 1.62 45.13
N VAL A 191 9.93 0.55 45.12
CA VAL A 191 8.49 0.63 45.42
C VAL A 191 8.10 -0.29 46.57
N SER A 192 7.37 0.26 47.52
CA SER A 192 6.80 -0.48 48.64
C SER A 192 5.29 -0.48 48.55
N CYS A 193 4.65 -1.64 48.58
CA CYS A 193 3.19 -1.74 48.50
C CYS A 193 2.60 -2.17 49.83
N LYS A 194 1.57 -1.46 50.27
CA LYS A 194 0.87 -1.73 51.52
C LYS A 194 -0.57 -2.18 51.26
N PHE A 195 -0.98 -3.24 51.96
CA PHE A 195 -2.32 -3.79 51.90
C PHE A 195 -2.88 -4.00 53.32
N THR A 196 -4.19 -3.79 53.51
CA THR A 196 -4.89 -4.03 54.79
C THR A 196 -5.78 -5.27 54.82
N THR A 197 -6.07 -5.86 53.66
CA THR A 197 -6.92 -7.05 53.52
C THR A 197 -6.41 -7.91 52.36
N ASP A 198 -6.68 -9.21 52.41
CA ASP A 198 -6.41 -10.09 51.27
C ASP A 198 -7.45 -9.89 50.17
N LEU A 199 -7.06 -9.18 49.12
CA LEU A 199 -7.93 -8.73 48.02
C LEU A 199 -7.90 -9.65 46.80
N PHE A 200 -6.87 -10.49 46.70
CA PHE A 200 -6.51 -11.15 45.43
C PHE A 200 -6.54 -12.66 45.51
N SER A 201 -6.48 -13.26 46.70
CA SER A 201 -6.49 -14.73 46.84
C SER A 201 -7.73 -15.38 46.22
N GLY A 202 -7.53 -16.53 45.56
CA GLY A 202 -8.60 -17.30 44.90
C GLY A 202 -9.04 -16.81 43.51
N ARG A 203 -8.49 -15.70 42.98
CA ARG A 203 -8.73 -15.27 41.60
C ARG A 203 -7.83 -16.00 40.60
N SER A 204 -8.19 -16.02 39.32
CA SER A 204 -7.27 -16.47 38.27
C SER A 204 -6.01 -15.60 38.25
N TYR A 205 -4.85 -16.17 37.91
CA TYR A 205 -3.56 -15.46 37.89
C TYR A 205 -3.54 -14.29 36.90
N ASN A 206 -4.31 -14.40 35.80
CA ASN A 206 -4.45 -13.40 34.75
C ASN A 206 -5.62 -12.42 34.95
N ASP A 207 -6.29 -12.44 36.11
CA ASP A 207 -7.39 -11.50 36.39
C ASP A 207 -6.86 -10.04 36.42
N PRO A 208 -7.36 -9.13 35.57
CA PRO A 208 -6.94 -7.73 35.55
C PRO A 208 -7.02 -7.02 36.90
N GLN A 209 -7.93 -7.45 37.80
CA GLN A 209 -8.03 -6.90 39.15
C GLN A 209 -6.76 -7.10 39.97
N ARG A 210 -5.84 -7.99 39.57
CA ARG A 210 -4.53 -8.19 40.21
C ARG A 210 -3.47 -7.17 39.75
N TYR A 211 -3.75 -6.33 38.76
CA TYR A 211 -2.86 -5.24 38.33
C TYR A 211 -2.55 -4.28 39.48
N LEU A 212 -1.27 -3.95 39.67
CA LEU A 212 -0.82 -3.00 40.68
C LEU A 212 -0.29 -1.71 40.05
N PHE A 213 0.78 -1.80 39.26
CA PHE A 213 1.43 -0.65 38.60
C PHE A 213 2.38 -1.12 37.49
N THR A 214 2.78 -0.19 36.62
CA THR A 214 3.77 -0.39 35.57
C THR A 214 4.85 0.70 35.69
N GLY A 215 6.10 0.40 35.36
CA GLY A 215 7.15 1.41 35.49
C GLY A 215 8.59 0.93 35.36
N LYS A 216 9.53 1.87 35.56
CA LYS A 216 10.97 1.63 35.63
C LYS A 216 11.38 1.38 37.09
N ILE A 217 11.42 0.10 37.47
CA ILE A 217 11.50 -0.33 38.87
C ILE A 217 12.81 -1.09 39.13
N ASP A 218 13.44 -0.81 40.26
CA ASP A 218 14.61 -1.54 40.73
C ASP A 218 14.20 -2.73 41.61
N SER A 219 13.39 -2.44 42.63
CA SER A 219 12.91 -3.46 43.57
C SER A 219 11.51 -3.14 44.09
N VAL A 220 10.75 -4.20 44.40
CA VAL A 220 9.42 -4.09 44.98
C VAL A 220 9.35 -4.87 46.28
N THR A 221 8.89 -4.22 47.35
CA THR A 221 8.70 -4.85 48.65
C THR A 221 7.26 -4.73 49.11
N LYS A 222 6.76 -5.78 49.77
CA LYS A 222 5.44 -5.77 50.41
C LYS A 222 5.58 -5.34 51.87
N ILE A 223 4.83 -4.33 52.29
CA ILE A 223 4.80 -3.84 53.67
C ILE A 223 3.41 -4.09 54.26
N ASP A 224 3.18 -5.33 54.70
CA ASP A 224 1.91 -5.76 55.29
C ASP A 224 1.98 -5.83 56.83
N SER A 225 0.82 -5.66 57.47
CA SER A 225 0.61 -5.98 58.89
C SER A 225 -0.05 -7.36 59.11
N MET A 226 -0.41 -8.09 58.04
CA MET A 226 -1.09 -9.40 58.08
C MET A 226 -0.49 -10.42 57.10
N ASN A 227 -0.61 -11.72 57.42
CA ASN A 227 -0.20 -12.84 56.55
C ASN A 227 -1.19 -12.99 55.37
N ASN A 228 -0.99 -12.21 54.32
CA ASN A 228 -1.74 -12.31 53.07
C ASN A 228 -1.14 -13.40 52.16
N ASN A 229 -1.98 -14.20 51.48
CA ASN A 229 -1.54 -15.35 50.66
C ASN A 229 -1.11 -14.97 49.23
N PHE A 230 -0.53 -13.79 49.02
CA PHE A 230 -0.05 -13.35 47.70
C PHE A 230 1.28 -12.60 47.79
N ILE A 231 2.02 -12.63 46.68
CA ILE A 231 3.29 -11.95 46.46
C ILE A 231 3.17 -10.96 45.30
N ILE A 232 4.05 -9.96 45.26
CA ILE A 232 4.12 -9.00 44.16
C ILE A 232 5.22 -9.47 43.21
N LYS A 233 4.87 -9.69 41.94
CA LYS A 233 5.81 -10.16 40.93
C LYS A 233 5.73 -9.26 39.70
N SER A 234 6.87 -9.02 39.06
CA SER A 234 6.91 -8.56 37.69
C SER A 234 6.44 -9.72 36.81
N VAL A 235 5.37 -9.48 36.05
CA VAL A 235 4.78 -10.47 35.14
C VAL A 235 5.07 -10.14 33.68
N CYS A 236 5.53 -8.93 33.38
CA CYS A 236 6.07 -8.57 32.08
C CYS A 236 7.29 -7.67 32.33
N SER A 237 8.35 -7.91 31.57
CA SER A 237 9.58 -7.13 31.62
C SER A 237 10.16 -7.04 30.22
N ARG A 238 10.22 -5.83 29.66
CA ARG A 238 10.84 -5.58 28.35
C ARG A 238 11.88 -4.50 28.46
N THR A 239 13.03 -4.73 27.85
CA THR A 239 14.15 -3.78 27.81
C THR A 239 14.32 -3.28 26.40
N VAL A 240 14.26 -1.96 26.22
CA VAL A 240 14.55 -1.27 24.97
C VAL A 240 15.57 -0.18 25.28
N ASN A 241 16.75 -0.20 24.64
CA ASN A 241 17.82 0.77 24.85
C ASN A 241 18.17 1.00 26.33
N ASP A 242 18.45 -0.09 27.06
CA ASP A 242 18.75 -0.11 28.51
C ASP A 242 17.65 0.38 29.46
N ASN A 243 16.48 0.77 28.94
CA ASN A 243 15.30 1.06 29.74
C ASN A 243 14.40 -0.16 29.84
N THR A 244 14.41 -0.79 31.02
CA THR A 244 13.51 -1.89 31.37
C THR A 244 12.20 -1.34 31.94
N ILE A 245 11.08 -1.59 31.25
CA ILE A 245 9.73 -1.35 31.77
C ILE A 245 9.12 -2.66 32.22
N GLN A 246 8.48 -2.64 33.40
CA GLN A 246 7.90 -3.82 34.02
C GLN A 246 6.45 -3.59 34.45
N ARG A 247 5.60 -4.59 34.23
CA ARG A 247 4.23 -4.68 34.77
C ARG A 247 4.24 -5.52 36.02
N TYR A 248 3.71 -5.00 37.13
CA TYR A 248 3.61 -5.69 38.41
C TYR A 248 2.18 -6.09 38.74
N MET A 249 2.01 -7.34 39.16
CA MET A 249 0.72 -7.91 39.59
C MET A 249 0.84 -8.61 40.95
N ALA A 250 -0.28 -8.70 41.64
CA ALA A 250 -0.43 -9.52 42.85
C ALA A 250 -0.75 -10.98 42.47
N ILE A 251 0.22 -11.87 42.66
CA ILE A 251 0.14 -13.30 42.31
C ILE A 251 0.01 -14.13 43.58
N ASP A 252 -0.78 -15.20 43.55
CA ASP A 252 -0.94 -16.11 44.69
C ASP A 252 0.42 -16.66 45.14
N SER A 253 0.67 -16.69 46.45
CA SER A 253 1.92 -17.17 47.03
C SER A 253 2.18 -18.65 46.76
N SER A 254 1.11 -19.42 46.52
CA SER A 254 1.19 -20.82 46.11
C SER A 254 1.56 -21.00 44.63
N ASP A 255 1.45 -19.95 43.82
CA ASP A 255 1.74 -20.01 42.39
C ASP A 255 3.25 -19.82 42.10
N THR A 256 3.90 -20.94 41.84
CA THR A 256 5.32 -21.02 41.49
C THR A 256 5.59 -20.88 39.99
N SER A 257 4.56 -20.75 39.16
CA SER A 257 4.74 -20.73 37.70
C SER A 257 5.26 -19.39 37.18
N LEU A 258 5.99 -19.45 36.07
CA LEU A 258 6.55 -18.29 35.39
C LEU A 258 5.51 -17.76 34.40
N HIS A 259 4.71 -16.78 34.82
CA HIS A 259 3.74 -16.14 33.94
C HIS A 259 4.36 -14.91 33.28
N SER A 260 4.51 -14.94 31.95
CA SER A 260 4.85 -13.76 31.14
C SER A 260 3.57 -13.16 30.57
N ILE A 261 3.02 -12.14 31.23
CA ILE A 261 1.77 -11.44 30.89
C ILE A 261 2.10 -10.07 30.28
N CYS A 262 2.74 -10.08 29.12
CA CYS A 262 2.98 -8.89 28.30
C CYS A 262 1.82 -8.58 27.34
N ASP A 263 0.83 -9.47 27.29
CA ASP A 263 -0.33 -9.34 26.43
C ASP A 263 -1.24 -8.17 26.85
N CYS A 264 -1.87 -7.60 25.84
CA CYS A 264 -2.86 -6.54 25.90
C CYS A 264 -4.00 -6.90 24.98
N THR A 265 -5.05 -7.49 25.56
CA THR A 265 -6.17 -8.00 24.80
C THR A 265 -7.23 -6.92 24.64
N SER A 266 -7.41 -6.42 23.42
CA SER A 266 -8.50 -5.50 23.09
C SER A 266 -9.83 -6.23 22.96
N GLN A 267 -10.85 -5.72 23.64
CA GLN A 267 -12.26 -6.09 23.51
C GLN A 267 -12.99 -5.22 22.47
N SER A 268 -12.32 -4.16 21.97
CA SER A 268 -12.87 -3.23 20.97
C SER A 268 -12.20 -3.39 19.62
N ASN A 269 -12.96 -3.14 18.55
CA ASN A 269 -12.45 -3.04 17.18
C ASN A 269 -11.72 -1.72 16.90
N ILE A 270 -11.84 -0.73 17.80
CA ILE A 270 -11.11 0.54 17.71
C ILE A 270 -10.00 0.52 18.75
N ILE A 271 -8.76 0.41 18.28
CA ILE A 271 -7.54 0.41 19.08
C ILE A 271 -7.20 1.85 19.42
N SER A 272 -7.81 2.36 20.49
CA SER A 272 -7.71 3.75 20.93
C SER A 272 -7.01 3.87 22.29
N THR A 273 -6.85 5.10 22.76
CA THR A 273 -6.32 5.40 24.09
C THR A 273 -7.30 5.06 25.22
N ASN A 274 -8.54 4.67 24.91
CA ASN A 274 -9.54 4.33 25.91
C ASN A 274 -9.18 3.02 26.63
N LYS A 275 -8.77 3.14 27.90
CA LYS A 275 -8.34 2.01 28.76
C LYS A 275 -9.41 0.94 28.96
N SER A 276 -10.70 1.30 28.89
CA SER A 276 -11.77 0.31 29.03
C SER A 276 -11.84 -0.70 27.88
N ASN A 277 -11.13 -0.43 26.78
CA ASN A 277 -11.09 -1.33 25.63
C ASN A 277 -10.17 -2.52 25.85
N TYR A 278 -9.31 -2.51 26.87
CA TYR A 278 -8.28 -3.51 27.09
C TYR A 278 -8.52 -4.27 28.40
N ASP A 279 -7.97 -5.47 28.49
CA ASP A 279 -7.89 -6.24 29.73
C ASP A 279 -7.07 -5.53 30.80
N PHE A 280 -5.92 -4.95 30.44
CA PHE A 280 -5.07 -4.17 31.35
C PHE A 280 -5.09 -2.67 31.05
N VAL A 281 -5.05 -1.86 32.11
CA VAL A 281 -5.22 -0.40 32.03
C VAL A 281 -3.99 0.36 31.53
N ASP A 282 -2.85 -0.32 31.39
CA ASP A 282 -1.57 0.21 30.90
C ASP A 282 -1.36 -0.01 29.39
N CYS A 283 -2.20 -0.84 28.75
CA CYS A 283 -2.04 -1.25 27.36
C CYS A 283 -1.95 -0.10 26.35
N SER A 284 -2.83 0.88 26.46
CA SER A 284 -2.85 2.02 25.54
C SER A 284 -1.90 3.15 25.93
N SER A 285 -1.25 3.07 27.09
CA SER A 285 -0.38 4.12 27.64
C SER A 285 1.10 3.89 27.32
N ASN A 286 1.53 2.63 27.21
CA ASN A 286 2.90 2.22 26.87
C ASN A 286 2.90 1.07 25.85
N SER A 287 2.13 1.20 24.78
CA SER A 287 1.87 0.12 23.81
C SER A 287 3.13 -0.44 23.14
N THR A 288 4.21 0.34 23.05
CA THR A 288 5.53 -0.08 22.55
C THR A 288 6.22 -1.17 23.38
N TYR A 289 5.67 -1.52 24.55
CA TYR A 289 6.19 -2.57 25.44
C TYR A 289 5.23 -3.76 25.58
N PHE A 290 4.11 -3.78 24.86
CA PHE A 290 3.08 -4.80 25.05
C PHE A 290 2.65 -5.45 23.74
N ASP A 291 2.13 -6.66 23.88
CA ASP A 291 1.69 -7.50 22.77
C ASP A 291 0.19 -7.31 22.57
N LEU A 292 -0.20 -6.66 21.48
CA LEU A 292 -1.60 -6.45 21.16
C LEU A 292 -2.26 -7.74 20.70
N ARG A 293 -3.34 -8.14 21.38
CA ARG A 293 -4.23 -9.24 21.00
C ARG A 293 -5.65 -8.74 20.80
N PHE A 294 -6.49 -9.53 20.13
CA PHE A 294 -7.88 -9.19 19.87
C PHE A 294 -8.80 -10.30 20.35
N ASN A 295 -9.74 -9.98 21.25
CA ASN A 295 -10.76 -10.92 21.72
C ASN A 295 -12.06 -10.69 20.93
N GLN A 296 -12.14 -11.29 19.74
CA GLN A 296 -13.29 -11.12 18.81
C GLN A 296 -13.69 -12.47 18.20
N THR A 297 -14.98 -12.69 17.94
CA THR A 297 -15.52 -14.02 17.61
C THR A 297 -15.52 -14.39 16.12
N SER A 298 -15.26 -13.46 15.19
CA SER A 298 -15.18 -13.73 13.73
C SER A 298 -14.43 -12.62 12.96
N SER A 299 -14.52 -12.60 11.62
CA SER A 299 -13.81 -11.64 10.75
C SER A 299 -14.04 -10.19 11.20
N THR A 300 -12.98 -9.51 11.66
CA THR A 300 -13.10 -8.18 12.29
C THR A 300 -12.31 -7.10 11.58
N SER A 301 -12.97 -5.95 11.39
CA SER A 301 -12.31 -4.73 10.97
C SER A 301 -11.74 -4.03 12.20
N ILE A 302 -10.43 -3.79 12.20
CA ILE A 302 -9.68 -3.15 13.27
C ILE A 302 -9.21 -1.77 12.79
N GLN A 303 -9.60 -0.73 13.52
CA GLN A 303 -9.21 0.64 13.25
C GLN A 303 -8.17 1.09 14.29
N PHE A 304 -6.99 1.49 13.82
CA PHE A 304 -5.91 1.94 14.69
C PHE A 304 -6.00 3.46 14.95
N GLN A 305 -5.95 3.82 16.23
CA GLN A 305 -5.72 5.19 16.72
C GLN A 305 -4.48 5.26 17.63
N VAL A 306 -3.98 4.12 18.09
CA VAL A 306 -2.66 3.91 18.69
C VAL A 306 -1.79 3.23 17.63
N PHE A 307 -0.66 3.85 17.31
CA PHE A 307 0.11 3.55 16.09
C PHE A 307 1.46 2.90 16.36
N GLU A 308 1.78 2.55 17.61
CA GLU A 308 3.05 1.94 17.96
C GLU A 308 2.83 0.77 18.91
N TRP A 309 3.34 -0.42 18.59
CA TRP A 309 3.18 -1.62 19.40
C TRP A 309 4.47 -2.45 19.42
N TYR A 310 4.73 -3.17 20.51
CA TYR A 310 5.82 -4.15 20.52
C TYR A 310 5.49 -5.28 19.54
N SER A 311 4.39 -5.99 19.77
CA SER A 311 3.88 -7.00 18.85
C SER A 311 2.40 -6.82 18.57
N ILE A 312 1.98 -7.31 17.40
CA ILE A 312 0.58 -7.61 17.13
C ILE A 312 0.47 -9.12 16.92
N ILE A 313 -0.38 -9.76 17.73
CA ILE A 313 -0.58 -11.21 17.77
C ILE A 313 -2.07 -11.52 17.65
N PRO A 314 -2.61 -11.56 16.41
CA PRO A 314 -4.00 -11.93 16.18
C PRO A 314 -4.25 -13.40 16.55
N GLU A 315 -5.51 -13.75 16.81
CA GLU A 315 -5.85 -15.13 17.11
C GLU A 315 -5.76 -16.00 15.84
N PRO A 316 -5.19 -17.22 15.94
CA PRO A 316 -5.04 -18.11 14.79
C PRO A 316 -6.39 -18.53 14.19
N ASP A 317 -6.35 -18.95 12.94
CA ASP A 317 -7.46 -19.39 12.10
C ASP A 317 -8.58 -18.32 11.94
N LYS A 318 -8.24 -17.02 12.10
CA LYS A 318 -9.16 -15.89 11.91
C LYS A 318 -8.69 -14.88 10.86
N HIS A 319 -9.65 -14.09 10.39
CA HIS A 319 -9.43 -13.00 9.44
C HIS A 319 -9.56 -11.63 10.09
N TYR A 320 -8.60 -10.74 9.86
CA TYR A 320 -8.61 -9.36 10.34
C TYR A 320 -8.39 -8.38 9.19
N SER A 321 -9.14 -7.28 9.19
CA SER A 321 -8.96 -6.16 8.27
C SER A 321 -8.41 -4.96 9.03
N PHE A 322 -7.18 -4.53 8.75
CA PHE A 322 -6.54 -3.41 9.42
C PHE A 322 -6.72 -2.13 8.60
N SER A 323 -7.14 -1.06 9.27
CA SER A 323 -7.28 0.27 8.71
C SER A 323 -6.50 1.27 9.54
N VAL A 324 -5.57 1.97 8.88
CA VAL A 324 -4.75 3.05 9.44
C VAL A 324 -5.12 4.34 8.71
N PRO A 325 -5.31 5.49 9.39
CA PRO A 325 -5.59 6.76 8.73
C PRO A 325 -4.46 7.18 7.77
N GLU A 326 -4.79 7.76 6.61
CA GLU A 326 -3.83 8.10 5.52
C GLU A 326 -2.57 8.89 5.97
N ASN A 327 -2.68 9.75 6.99
CA ASN A 327 -1.58 10.58 7.49
C ASN A 327 -0.80 9.95 8.67
N LYS A 328 -1.01 8.66 8.92
CA LYS A 328 -0.40 7.92 10.04
C LYS A 328 0.19 6.61 9.54
N GLU A 329 1.10 6.08 10.33
CA GLU A 329 1.79 4.83 10.07
C GLU A 329 1.79 3.99 11.33
N LEU A 330 1.35 2.74 11.22
CA LEU A 330 1.37 1.76 12.30
C LEU A 330 2.74 1.08 12.33
N ASN A 331 3.53 1.40 13.35
CA ASN A 331 4.86 0.83 13.58
C ASN A 331 4.79 -0.32 14.58
N VAL A 332 5.24 -1.48 14.16
CA VAL A 332 5.23 -2.71 14.98
C VAL A 332 6.60 -3.36 14.91
N LEU A 333 7.16 -3.71 16.07
CA LEU A 333 8.45 -4.39 16.10
C LEU A 333 8.32 -5.84 15.62
N GLU A 334 7.34 -6.59 16.14
CA GLU A 334 7.09 -7.97 15.74
C GLU A 334 5.63 -8.21 15.30
N CYS A 335 5.43 -8.49 14.03
CA CYS A 335 4.14 -8.89 13.48
C CYS A 335 4.05 -10.42 13.48
N ARG A 336 3.29 -10.96 14.42
CA ARG A 336 3.14 -12.40 14.67
C ARG A 336 1.84 -12.89 14.04
N PHE A 337 1.88 -13.19 12.74
CA PHE A 337 0.70 -13.51 11.92
C PHE A 337 0.60 -15.00 11.57
N GLU A 338 1.18 -15.87 12.40
CA GLU A 338 1.13 -17.33 12.28
C GLU A 338 -0.32 -17.84 12.23
N SER A 339 -0.66 -18.61 11.18
CA SER A 339 -2.00 -19.17 10.99
C SER A 339 -3.11 -18.11 10.94
N THR A 340 -2.83 -16.87 10.54
CA THR A 340 -3.83 -15.78 10.48
C THR A 340 -3.99 -15.20 9.08
N SER A 341 -5.18 -14.66 8.79
CA SER A 341 -5.45 -13.92 7.56
C SER A 341 -5.58 -12.43 7.85
N ILE A 342 -4.73 -11.60 7.27
CA ILE A 342 -4.68 -10.15 7.46
C ILE A 342 -4.96 -9.45 6.13
N THR A 343 -5.87 -8.48 6.12
CA THR A 343 -6.06 -7.55 5.01
C THR A 343 -5.71 -6.14 5.47
N LEU A 344 -4.70 -5.52 4.86
CA LEU A 344 -4.46 -4.09 5.02
C LEU A 344 -5.37 -3.36 4.04
N VAL A 345 -6.35 -2.63 4.58
CA VAL A 345 -7.40 -1.96 3.77
C VAL A 345 -6.94 -0.59 3.31
N ASP A 346 -6.34 0.18 4.22
CA ASP A 346 -5.92 1.56 3.98
C ASP A 346 -4.80 1.97 4.94
N GLY A 347 -4.00 2.95 4.53
CA GLY A 347 -2.90 3.52 5.29
C GLY A 347 -1.61 2.70 5.28
N LYS A 348 -0.68 3.07 6.17
CA LYS A 348 0.68 2.53 6.20
C LYS A 348 0.92 1.66 7.43
N MET A 349 1.57 0.52 7.23
CA MET A 349 2.03 -0.35 8.30
C MET A 349 3.47 -0.77 8.07
N THR A 350 4.29 -0.67 9.11
CA THR A 350 5.68 -1.11 9.13
C THR A 350 5.85 -2.18 10.19
N CYS A 351 6.32 -3.36 9.76
CA CYS A 351 6.69 -4.48 10.62
C CYS A 351 8.20 -4.66 10.56
N HIS A 352 8.92 -4.48 11.66
CA HIS A 352 10.36 -4.74 11.64
C HIS A 352 10.65 -6.24 11.39
N SER A 353 9.96 -7.11 12.13
CA SER A 353 10.03 -8.56 11.96
C SER A 353 8.65 -9.15 11.73
N LEU A 354 8.48 -9.91 10.64
CA LEU A 354 7.24 -10.59 10.28
C LEU A 354 7.39 -12.11 10.45
N PHE A 355 6.45 -12.73 11.16
CA PHE A 355 6.38 -14.19 11.35
C PHE A 355 5.10 -14.73 10.73
N ILE A 356 5.23 -15.72 9.85
CA ILE A 356 4.14 -16.31 9.06
C ILE A 356 4.36 -17.81 8.85
N ASP A 357 3.29 -18.55 8.59
CA ASP A 357 3.34 -19.98 8.26
C ASP A 357 2.50 -20.30 7.00
N ALA A 358 2.38 -21.59 6.67
CA ALA A 358 1.64 -22.05 5.49
C ALA A 358 0.13 -21.75 5.50
N LYS A 359 -0.46 -21.43 6.66
CA LYS A 359 -1.87 -21.04 6.81
C LYS A 359 -2.07 -19.53 6.84
N SER A 360 -0.99 -18.76 6.97
CA SER A 360 -1.04 -17.30 6.96
C SER A 360 -1.46 -16.77 5.59
N THR A 361 -2.10 -15.61 5.56
CA THR A 361 -2.34 -14.85 4.32
C THR A 361 -2.33 -13.36 4.64
N ILE A 362 -1.57 -12.55 3.90
CA ILE A 362 -1.52 -11.10 4.06
C ILE A 362 -1.91 -10.46 2.74
N VAL A 363 -2.98 -9.66 2.71
CA VAL A 363 -3.46 -8.97 1.53
C VAL A 363 -3.23 -7.47 1.68
N ILE A 364 -2.42 -6.88 0.82
CA ILE A 364 -2.16 -5.44 0.78
C ILE A 364 -3.05 -4.83 -0.30
N LYS A 365 -4.07 -4.03 0.08
CA LYS A 365 -4.97 -3.35 -0.88
C LYS A 365 -4.29 -2.16 -1.54
N GLU A 366 -4.86 -1.70 -2.66
CA GLU A 366 -4.30 -0.63 -3.51
C GLU A 366 -3.98 0.68 -2.75
N ALA A 367 -4.81 1.06 -1.78
CA ALA A 367 -4.62 2.28 -0.96
C ALA A 367 -3.66 2.09 0.22
N SER A 368 -3.08 0.90 0.41
CA SER A 368 -2.25 0.57 1.57
C SER A 368 -0.79 0.33 1.21
N SER A 369 0.09 0.56 2.18
CA SER A 369 1.51 0.24 2.08
C SER A 369 1.98 -0.62 3.24
N PHE A 370 2.78 -1.64 2.94
CA PHE A 370 3.38 -2.53 3.91
C PHE A 370 4.91 -2.50 3.78
N SER A 371 5.60 -2.12 4.84
CA SER A 371 7.06 -2.17 4.91
C SER A 371 7.51 -3.26 5.85
N VAL A 372 8.54 -4.03 5.44
CA VAL A 372 9.12 -5.08 6.27
C VAL A 372 10.65 -5.14 6.15
N SER A 373 11.35 -5.42 7.27
CA SER A 373 12.80 -5.61 7.27
C SER A 373 13.19 -7.09 7.26
N THR A 374 12.56 -7.91 8.12
CA THR A 374 12.81 -9.35 8.18
C THR A 374 11.52 -10.16 8.06
N ILE A 375 11.56 -11.24 7.29
CA ILE A 375 10.45 -12.19 7.13
C ILE A 375 10.94 -13.58 7.57
N THR A 376 10.34 -14.11 8.61
CA THR A 376 10.56 -15.48 9.10
C THR A 376 9.37 -16.35 8.76
N THR A 377 9.61 -17.40 7.97
CA THR A 377 8.58 -18.41 7.70
C THR A 377 8.75 -19.61 8.64
N LEU A 378 7.64 -20.07 9.20
CA LEU A 378 7.59 -21.19 10.14
C LEU A 378 7.01 -22.45 9.50
N GLY A 379 7.73 -23.56 9.64
CA GLY A 379 7.38 -24.85 9.04
C GLY A 379 7.59 -24.93 7.53
N GLU A 380 7.12 -26.02 6.94
CA GLU A 380 7.13 -26.20 5.48
C GLU A 380 5.93 -25.51 4.81
N ILE A 381 6.18 -24.77 3.73
CA ILE A 381 5.15 -24.13 2.91
C ILE A 381 5.13 -24.80 1.55
N ASN A 382 3.95 -25.24 1.11
CA ASN A 382 3.78 -26.03 -0.12
C ASN A 382 2.71 -25.40 -1.02
N ASN A 383 3.02 -24.23 -1.61
CA ASN A 383 2.09 -23.47 -2.47
C ASN A 383 2.68 -23.09 -3.84
N LEU A 384 3.64 -23.85 -4.35
CA LEU A 384 4.27 -23.61 -5.66
C LEU A 384 3.23 -23.39 -6.76
N ASN A 385 3.41 -22.34 -7.58
CA ASN A 385 2.49 -21.92 -8.63
C ASN A 385 1.05 -21.59 -8.16
N GLN A 386 0.90 -21.20 -6.89
CA GLN A 386 -0.35 -20.62 -6.35
C GLN A 386 -0.09 -19.17 -5.92
N ASN A 387 -1.06 -18.54 -5.24
CA ASN A 387 -0.78 -17.25 -4.62
C ASN A 387 0.22 -17.42 -3.46
N GLY A 388 1.17 -16.48 -3.37
CA GLY A 388 2.03 -16.38 -2.21
C GLY A 388 1.27 -16.06 -0.93
N ILE A 389 1.92 -16.26 0.21
CA ILE A 389 1.37 -15.88 1.52
C ILE A 389 1.04 -14.38 1.55
N ILE A 390 1.89 -13.56 0.93
CA ILE A 390 1.67 -12.12 0.78
C ILE A 390 1.12 -11.84 -0.62
N ILE A 391 -0.07 -11.27 -0.69
CA ILE A 391 -0.75 -10.86 -1.91
C ILE A 391 -0.75 -9.33 -1.98
N ASN A 392 0.04 -8.78 -2.90
CA ASN A 392 0.25 -7.34 -2.99
C ASN A 392 -0.49 -6.69 -4.17
N PHE A 393 -1.51 -5.89 -3.87
CA PHE A 393 -2.17 -4.96 -4.78
C PHE A 393 -1.76 -3.49 -4.58
N GLY A 394 -1.13 -3.18 -3.43
CA GLY A 394 -0.65 -1.85 -3.06
C GLY A 394 0.87 -1.73 -3.13
N THR A 395 1.46 -1.08 -2.12
CA THR A 395 2.91 -0.86 -2.06
C THR A 395 3.57 -1.82 -1.07
N LEU A 396 4.50 -2.65 -1.54
CA LEU A 396 5.42 -3.42 -0.70
C LEU A 396 6.78 -2.73 -0.69
N SER A 397 7.27 -2.36 0.49
CA SER A 397 8.54 -1.66 0.69
C SER A 397 9.41 -2.34 1.76
N SER A 398 10.65 -1.88 1.85
CA SER A 398 11.65 -2.33 2.81
C SER A 398 12.01 -1.14 3.69
N PHE A 399 11.97 -1.31 5.02
CA PHE A 399 12.40 -0.27 5.95
C PHE A 399 13.93 -0.31 6.11
N ASP A 400 14.49 -1.50 6.35
CA ASP A 400 15.93 -1.77 6.27
C ASP A 400 16.25 -2.57 5.01
N THR A 401 17.13 -2.05 4.16
CA THR A 401 17.53 -2.73 2.91
C THR A 401 18.81 -3.55 3.11
N PRO A 402 18.86 -4.83 2.67
CA PRO A 402 17.80 -5.61 2.00
C PRO A 402 16.77 -6.25 2.95
N ILE A 403 15.60 -6.64 2.43
CA ILE A 403 14.67 -7.51 3.17
C ILE A 403 15.33 -8.87 3.37
N ILE A 404 15.47 -9.30 4.62
CA ILE A 404 16.09 -10.58 5.00
C ILE A 404 15.00 -11.63 5.16
N ILE A 405 15.10 -12.74 4.43
CA ILE A 405 14.17 -13.85 4.50
C ILE A 405 14.86 -15.04 5.14
N THR A 406 14.25 -15.58 6.20
CA THR A 406 14.75 -16.73 6.94
C THR A 406 13.66 -17.78 7.08
N THR A 407 14.02 -19.05 6.92
CA THR A 407 13.13 -20.18 7.18
C THR A 407 13.60 -20.90 8.44
N ASP A 408 12.69 -21.22 9.36
CA ASP A 408 13.04 -21.94 10.60
C ASP A 408 13.40 -23.42 10.35
N GLN A 409 12.89 -23.99 9.27
CA GLN A 409 13.14 -25.35 8.78
C GLN A 409 13.60 -25.34 7.32
N SER A 410 14.33 -26.39 6.93
CA SER A 410 14.74 -26.60 5.54
C SER A 410 13.53 -26.93 4.67
N GLN A 411 13.34 -26.21 3.58
CA GLN A 411 12.27 -26.47 2.62
C GLN A 411 12.63 -27.64 1.71
N SER A 412 11.67 -28.54 1.47
CA SER A 412 11.83 -29.68 0.53
C SER A 412 11.54 -29.30 -0.93
N THR A 413 10.70 -28.30 -1.16
CA THR A 413 10.36 -27.78 -2.50
C THR A 413 10.33 -26.26 -2.51
N CYS A 414 10.34 -25.64 -3.69
CA CYS A 414 10.12 -24.20 -3.81
C CYS A 414 8.69 -23.82 -3.42
N PHE A 415 8.50 -22.61 -2.91
CA PHE A 415 7.19 -22.08 -2.54
C PHE A 415 7.08 -20.58 -2.84
N GLU A 416 5.85 -20.07 -2.99
CA GLU A 416 5.61 -18.66 -3.29
C GLU A 416 5.43 -17.86 -2.00
N LEU A 417 6.24 -16.83 -1.82
CA LEU A 417 6.15 -15.94 -0.67
C LEU A 417 5.30 -14.71 -0.98
N VAL A 418 5.58 -14.02 -2.11
CA VAL A 418 4.85 -12.81 -2.52
C VAL A 418 4.32 -12.95 -3.94
N SER A 419 3.01 -12.75 -4.12
CA SER A 419 2.38 -12.54 -5.42
C SER A 419 1.94 -11.09 -5.56
N SER A 420 2.34 -10.40 -6.63
CA SER A 420 1.92 -9.01 -6.87
C SER A 420 1.40 -8.78 -8.28
N ASN A 421 0.42 -7.88 -8.42
CA ASN A 421 0.00 -7.38 -9.73
C ASN A 421 0.94 -6.27 -10.26
N LEU A 422 1.74 -5.67 -9.37
CA LEU A 422 2.73 -4.62 -9.63
C LEU A 422 4.17 -5.18 -9.59
N PRO A 423 5.16 -4.49 -10.20
CA PRO A 423 6.57 -4.86 -10.07
C PRO A 423 7.08 -4.74 -8.62
N ILE A 424 7.68 -5.82 -8.12
CA ILE A 424 8.40 -5.93 -6.86
C ILE A 424 9.78 -5.27 -7.03
N ASN A 425 9.95 -4.08 -6.49
CA ASN A 425 11.17 -3.26 -6.61
C ASN A 425 11.96 -3.16 -5.29
N VAL A 426 12.07 -4.27 -4.56
CA VAL A 426 12.81 -4.33 -3.28
C VAL A 426 14.05 -5.22 -3.41
N ILE A 427 15.11 -4.88 -2.68
CA ILE A 427 16.32 -5.72 -2.59
C ILE A 427 16.05 -6.82 -1.55
N ILE A 428 16.29 -8.07 -1.93
CA ILE A 428 15.93 -9.24 -1.12
C ILE A 428 17.17 -10.11 -0.90
N ASN A 429 17.34 -10.59 0.32
CA ASN A 429 18.30 -11.61 0.69
C ASN A 429 17.55 -12.89 1.11
N GLY A 430 17.77 -14.00 0.42
CA GLY A 430 17.13 -15.30 0.73
C GLY A 430 15.97 -15.70 -0.19
N GLY A 431 15.79 -15.08 -1.37
CA GLY A 431 14.73 -15.44 -2.32
C GLY A 431 14.99 -14.98 -3.75
N TYR A 432 14.13 -15.39 -4.68
CA TYR A 432 14.24 -15.10 -6.12
C TYR A 432 13.01 -14.32 -6.62
N VAL A 433 13.24 -13.13 -7.17
CA VAL A 433 12.20 -12.36 -7.85
C VAL A 433 12.09 -12.83 -9.30
N LEU A 434 10.97 -13.45 -9.65
CA LEU A 434 10.68 -13.97 -10.98
C LEU A 434 9.70 -13.03 -11.71
N GLU A 435 10.02 -12.68 -12.96
CA GLU A 435 9.22 -11.81 -13.84
C GLU A 435 8.72 -10.52 -13.17
N LYS A 436 9.50 -9.99 -12.22
CA LYS A 436 9.21 -8.80 -11.40
C LYS A 436 7.96 -8.90 -10.53
N LYS A 437 7.11 -9.92 -10.62
CA LYS A 437 5.79 -9.96 -9.96
C LYS A 437 5.64 -11.06 -8.91
N LEU A 438 6.58 -12.00 -8.87
CA LEU A 438 6.55 -13.16 -7.99
C LEU A 438 7.85 -13.23 -7.19
N LEU A 439 7.76 -13.40 -5.88
CA LEU A 439 8.89 -13.73 -5.02
C LEU A 439 8.78 -15.19 -4.60
N ARG A 440 9.72 -16.01 -5.05
CA ARG A 440 9.80 -17.45 -4.78
C ARG A 440 10.98 -17.77 -3.87
N ILE A 441 10.77 -18.67 -2.93
CA ILE A 441 11.80 -19.22 -2.05
C ILE A 441 12.07 -20.66 -2.48
N CYS A 442 13.34 -21.04 -2.59
CA CYS A 442 13.75 -22.37 -3.04
C CYS A 442 14.87 -22.94 -2.16
N PRO A 443 15.02 -24.27 -2.08
CA PRO A 443 16.20 -24.92 -1.52
C PRO A 443 17.46 -24.49 -2.28
N SER A 444 18.61 -24.41 -1.60
CA SER A 444 19.84 -23.77 -2.12
C SER A 444 20.41 -24.38 -3.43
N ASN A 445 19.95 -25.55 -3.86
CA ASN A 445 20.47 -26.28 -5.03
C ASN A 445 19.41 -26.64 -6.09
N ASP A 446 18.15 -26.24 -5.92
CA ASP A 446 17.07 -26.61 -6.84
C ASP A 446 16.10 -25.43 -7.03
N ILE A 447 16.44 -24.57 -8.00
CA ILE A 447 15.63 -23.38 -8.34
C ILE A 447 14.65 -23.77 -9.44
N ASP A 448 13.37 -23.91 -9.09
CA ASP A 448 12.30 -23.94 -10.09
C ASP A 448 12.01 -22.50 -10.53
N SER A 449 12.37 -22.17 -11.78
CA SER A 449 12.07 -20.87 -12.38
C SER A 449 10.71 -20.82 -13.08
N ASN A 450 10.03 -21.96 -13.26
CA ASN A 450 8.80 -22.03 -14.06
C ASN A 450 7.62 -21.41 -13.30
N ILE A 451 6.92 -20.49 -13.97
CA ILE A 451 5.69 -19.88 -13.46
C ILE A 451 4.52 -20.43 -14.27
N VAL A 452 3.61 -21.18 -13.65
CA VAL A 452 2.47 -21.80 -14.33
C VAL A 452 1.20 -20.98 -14.10
N CYS A 453 0.72 -20.31 -15.14
CA CYS A 453 -0.53 -19.55 -15.13
C CYS A 453 -1.64 -20.33 -15.85
N THR A 454 -2.71 -20.69 -15.14
CA THR A 454 -3.91 -21.30 -15.76
C THR A 454 -5.00 -20.24 -15.94
N LEU A 455 -5.29 -19.87 -17.19
CA LEU A 455 -6.30 -18.88 -17.53
C LEU A 455 -7.66 -19.54 -17.75
N LYS A 456 -8.71 -18.94 -17.16
CA LYS A 456 -10.12 -19.34 -17.38
C LYS A 456 -10.71 -18.80 -18.68
N THR A 457 -10.06 -17.80 -19.28
CA THR A 457 -10.43 -17.17 -20.54
C THR A 457 -9.65 -17.82 -21.68
N ASN A 458 -10.16 -17.73 -22.91
CA ASN A 458 -9.45 -18.22 -24.09
C ASN A 458 -8.70 -17.10 -24.83
N THR A 459 -8.61 -15.91 -24.25
CA THR A 459 -8.03 -14.74 -24.90
C THR A 459 -6.84 -14.29 -24.09
N ILE A 460 -5.72 -13.97 -24.74
CA ILE A 460 -4.59 -13.21 -24.18
C ILE A 460 -4.70 -11.79 -24.74
N ASN A 461 -4.92 -10.80 -23.87
CA ASN A 461 -4.93 -9.38 -24.22
C ASN A 461 -4.21 -8.56 -23.14
N ASN A 462 -3.91 -7.28 -23.45
CA ASN A 462 -3.28 -6.34 -22.52
C ASN A 462 -4.14 -5.99 -21.29
N THR A 463 -5.44 -6.33 -21.29
CA THR A 463 -6.40 -5.96 -20.23
C THR A 463 -6.76 -7.11 -19.29
N ASN A 464 -6.28 -8.34 -19.56
CA ASN A 464 -6.51 -9.53 -18.75
C ASN A 464 -5.82 -9.49 -17.37
N THR A 465 -5.11 -8.40 -17.07
CA THR A 465 -4.50 -8.11 -15.78
C THR A 465 -5.52 -7.85 -14.65
N TYR A 466 -6.83 -7.84 -14.92
CA TYR A 466 -7.84 -7.37 -13.96
C TYR A 466 -9.12 -8.21 -13.81
N GLN A 467 -9.12 -9.50 -14.15
CA GLN A 467 -10.25 -10.35 -13.74
C GLN A 467 -10.06 -10.80 -12.29
N ASN A 468 -10.37 -9.89 -11.35
CA ASN A 468 -10.56 -10.15 -9.92
C ASN A 468 -11.73 -11.14 -9.73
N VAL A 469 -11.46 -12.43 -9.94
CA VAL A 469 -12.35 -13.53 -9.56
C VAL A 469 -11.73 -14.20 -8.34
N GLU A 470 -12.52 -14.49 -7.31
CA GLU A 470 -12.06 -15.33 -6.20
C GLU A 470 -11.37 -16.60 -6.72
N GLY A 471 -10.13 -16.82 -6.26
CA GLY A 471 -9.28 -17.93 -6.71
C GLY A 471 -8.40 -17.66 -7.94
N THR A 472 -8.17 -16.39 -8.33
CA THR A 472 -7.20 -16.03 -9.39
C THR A 472 -5.79 -15.82 -8.83
N ILE A 473 -4.79 -16.26 -9.59
CA ILE A 473 -3.37 -16.13 -9.24
C ILE A 473 -2.91 -14.72 -9.64
N VAL A 474 -2.53 -13.89 -8.66
CA VAL A 474 -2.38 -12.42 -8.81
C VAL A 474 -1.20 -12.01 -9.69
N HIS A 475 -0.13 -12.80 -9.72
CA HIS A 475 1.02 -12.55 -10.59
C HIS A 475 0.75 -12.97 -12.05
N CYS A 476 -0.41 -13.59 -12.35
CA CYS A 476 -0.83 -13.95 -13.70
C CYS A 476 -1.72 -12.85 -14.32
N PRO A 477 -1.66 -12.62 -15.65
CA PRO A 477 -0.77 -13.25 -16.61
C PRO A 477 0.68 -12.79 -16.44
N CYS A 478 1.62 -13.73 -16.54
CA CYS A 478 3.05 -13.45 -16.53
C CYS A 478 3.61 -13.52 -17.95
N TYR A 479 4.62 -12.70 -18.24
CA TYR A 479 5.20 -12.53 -19.56
C TYR A 479 6.72 -12.67 -19.41
N GLY A 480 7.29 -13.75 -19.94
CA GLY A 480 8.69 -14.10 -19.78
C GLY A 480 9.00 -15.51 -20.26
N LEU A 481 10.28 -15.84 -20.38
CA LEU A 481 10.70 -17.14 -20.94
C LEU A 481 10.36 -18.33 -20.04
N SER A 482 10.19 -18.09 -18.74
CA SER A 482 9.85 -19.10 -17.74
C SER A 482 8.34 -19.19 -17.48
N CYS A 483 7.53 -18.38 -18.16
CA CYS A 483 6.08 -18.37 -18.02
C CYS A 483 5.42 -19.45 -18.88
N ILE A 484 4.68 -20.35 -18.24
CA ILE A 484 3.88 -21.41 -18.88
C ILE A 484 2.41 -21.05 -18.71
N THR A 485 1.71 -20.80 -19.82
CA THR A 485 0.28 -20.47 -19.82
C THR A 485 -0.55 -21.68 -20.27
N LYS A 486 -1.51 -22.06 -19.44
CA LYS A 486 -2.51 -23.11 -19.68
C LYS A 486 -3.90 -22.50 -19.80
N PHE A 487 -4.80 -23.15 -20.54
CA PHE A 487 -6.15 -22.66 -20.79
C PHE A 487 -7.18 -23.70 -20.34
N SER A 488 -8.16 -23.32 -19.52
CA SER A 488 -9.11 -24.29 -18.97
C SER A 488 -10.26 -24.69 -19.91
N LYS A 489 -10.31 -24.18 -21.15
CA LYS A 489 -11.34 -24.48 -22.18
C LYS A 489 -10.66 -24.86 -23.50
N GLU A 490 -11.31 -25.73 -24.30
CA GLU A 490 -10.63 -26.52 -25.35
C GLU A 490 -10.75 -26.04 -26.81
N ASP A 491 -11.42 -24.92 -27.13
CA ASP A 491 -11.81 -24.68 -28.53
C ASP A 491 -10.88 -23.72 -29.32
N THR A 492 -10.89 -22.42 -29.01
CA THR A 492 -10.14 -21.38 -29.75
C THR A 492 -9.43 -20.44 -28.80
N LEU A 493 -8.11 -20.33 -28.93
CA LEU A 493 -7.22 -19.41 -28.23
C LEU A 493 -6.98 -18.16 -29.08
N ILE A 494 -7.21 -16.98 -28.51
CA ILE A 494 -7.08 -15.70 -29.22
C ILE A 494 -5.91 -14.92 -28.62
N ILE A 495 -4.90 -14.56 -29.43
CA ILE A 495 -3.78 -13.70 -29.04
C ILE A 495 -4.00 -12.32 -29.65
N SER A 496 -4.38 -11.36 -28.81
CA SER A 496 -4.68 -9.97 -29.22
C SER A 496 -3.74 -8.93 -28.61
N SER A 497 -2.58 -9.36 -28.07
CA SER A 497 -1.49 -8.49 -27.62
C SER A 497 -0.12 -9.13 -27.86
N GLU A 498 0.96 -8.38 -27.62
CA GLU A 498 2.31 -8.95 -27.56
C GLU A 498 2.39 -9.99 -26.44
N TYR A 499 2.96 -11.16 -26.73
CA TYR A 499 3.06 -12.28 -25.80
C TYR A 499 4.46 -12.89 -25.86
N GLN A 500 5.06 -13.08 -24.70
CA GLN A 500 6.35 -13.75 -24.51
C GLN A 500 6.16 -14.80 -23.41
N GLY A 501 6.17 -16.07 -23.79
CA GLY A 501 5.88 -17.20 -22.89
C GLY A 501 5.68 -18.50 -23.64
N ILE A 502 5.46 -19.58 -22.90
CA ILE A 502 5.19 -20.92 -23.41
C ILE A 502 3.69 -21.20 -23.27
N ILE A 503 3.01 -21.43 -24.40
CA ILE A 503 1.63 -21.92 -24.40
C ILE A 503 1.67 -23.44 -24.28
N GLU A 504 1.13 -23.98 -23.19
CA GLU A 504 0.97 -25.43 -23.01
C GLU A 504 -0.43 -25.85 -23.46
N LEU A 505 -0.49 -26.58 -24.58
CA LEU A 505 -1.71 -27.13 -25.15
C LEU A 505 -2.14 -28.34 -24.31
N ILE A 506 -3.34 -28.27 -23.72
CA ILE A 506 -3.95 -29.40 -23.00
C ILE A 506 -4.32 -30.50 -24.01
N ASN A 507 -4.19 -31.78 -23.62
CA ASN A 507 -4.46 -32.99 -24.42
C ASN A 507 -5.84 -32.97 -25.12
N SER A 508 -5.95 -32.24 -26.22
CA SER A 508 -7.16 -32.00 -26.99
C SER A 508 -6.89 -32.36 -28.43
N THR A 509 -7.91 -32.83 -29.16
CA THR A 509 -7.72 -33.32 -30.53
C THR A 509 -7.29 -32.22 -31.50
N THR A 510 -7.74 -30.97 -31.28
CA THR A 510 -7.42 -29.80 -32.11
C THR A 510 -7.59 -28.51 -31.31
N GLN A 511 -6.63 -27.58 -31.38
CA GLN A 511 -6.73 -26.23 -30.83
C GLN A 511 -6.52 -25.18 -31.93
N VAL A 512 -7.36 -24.15 -31.96
CA VAL A 512 -7.21 -23.01 -32.89
C VAL A 512 -6.50 -21.86 -32.19
N ILE A 513 -5.44 -21.31 -32.76
CA ILE A 513 -4.70 -20.13 -32.29
C ILE A 513 -4.98 -18.99 -33.26
N GLU A 514 -5.83 -18.05 -32.86
CA GLU A 514 -6.16 -16.86 -33.66
C GLU A 514 -5.29 -15.66 -33.26
N GLN A 515 -4.50 -15.17 -34.20
CA GLN A 515 -3.67 -13.96 -34.04
C GLN A 515 -4.40 -12.73 -34.62
N GLN A 516 -4.60 -11.71 -33.77
CA GLN A 516 -5.28 -10.47 -34.15
C GLN A 516 -4.35 -9.24 -34.34
N TYR A 517 -3.11 -9.26 -33.81
CA TYR A 517 -2.16 -8.14 -33.88
C TYR A 517 -0.96 -8.36 -34.82
N LYS A 518 -0.37 -7.25 -35.30
CA LYS A 518 0.72 -7.21 -36.30
C LYS A 518 2.12 -7.57 -35.78
N SER A 519 2.42 -7.51 -34.47
CA SER A 519 3.78 -7.70 -33.93
C SER A 519 3.89 -8.92 -33.00
N LEU A 520 3.88 -10.14 -33.57
CA LEU A 520 4.36 -11.32 -32.85
C LEU A 520 5.77 -11.63 -33.35
N SER A 521 6.77 -11.68 -32.47
CA SER A 521 8.15 -12.02 -32.86
C SER A 521 8.42 -13.51 -32.74
N THR A 522 8.01 -14.10 -31.61
CA THR A 522 8.19 -15.51 -31.30
C THR A 522 6.98 -16.09 -30.58
N LEU A 523 6.53 -17.28 -30.97
CA LEU A 523 5.53 -18.09 -30.26
C LEU A 523 6.20 -19.37 -29.76
N ARG A 524 6.02 -19.74 -28.49
CA ARG A 524 6.49 -21.04 -27.96
C ARG A 524 5.32 -21.93 -27.60
N ILE A 525 5.36 -23.19 -28.04
CA ILE A 525 4.28 -24.15 -27.81
C ILE A 525 4.83 -25.45 -27.23
N LYS A 526 4.13 -25.98 -26.24
CA LYS A 526 4.35 -27.32 -25.66
C LYS A 526 3.07 -28.14 -25.76
N GLY A 527 3.17 -29.41 -26.16
CA GLY A 527 2.00 -30.26 -26.34
C GLY A 527 2.33 -31.68 -26.78
N ILE A 528 1.53 -32.65 -26.32
CA ILE A 528 1.73 -34.08 -26.62
C ILE A 528 0.47 -34.58 -27.32
N LYS A 529 0.60 -35.03 -28.57
CA LYS A 529 -0.51 -35.56 -29.41
C LYS A 529 -1.60 -34.51 -29.75
N ASN A 530 -1.21 -33.25 -29.96
CA ASN A 530 -2.14 -32.15 -30.26
C ASN A 530 -2.07 -31.70 -31.73
N ILE A 531 -3.17 -31.20 -32.29
CA ILE A 531 -3.20 -30.47 -33.57
C ILE A 531 -3.37 -28.98 -33.25
N ALA A 532 -2.54 -28.10 -33.79
CA ALA A 532 -2.63 -26.66 -33.64
C ALA A 532 -2.92 -25.98 -35.00
N ILE A 533 -4.03 -25.24 -35.08
CA ILE A 533 -4.43 -24.49 -36.28
C ILE A 533 -4.17 -23.01 -36.01
N ILE A 534 -3.22 -22.40 -36.70
CA ILE A 534 -2.91 -20.97 -36.58
C ILE A 534 -3.74 -20.19 -37.62
N THR A 535 -4.61 -19.31 -37.15
CA THR A 535 -5.39 -18.40 -38.00
C THR A 535 -4.89 -16.97 -37.80
N THR A 536 -4.77 -16.20 -38.89
CA THR A 536 -4.31 -14.80 -38.83
C THR A 536 -5.26 -13.90 -39.60
N ASN A 537 -5.69 -12.79 -39.00
CA ASN A 537 -6.61 -11.83 -39.66
C ASN A 537 -5.87 -10.69 -40.40
N SER A 538 -4.53 -10.69 -40.40
CA SER A 538 -3.70 -9.61 -40.96
C SER A 538 -3.27 -9.92 -42.40
N LYS A 539 -3.62 -9.03 -43.34
CA LYS A 539 -3.24 -9.08 -44.77
C LYS A 539 -1.80 -8.62 -45.08
N THR A 540 -1.01 -8.26 -44.08
CA THR A 540 0.39 -7.81 -44.26
C THR A 540 1.35 -8.90 -43.77
N SER A 541 2.45 -9.17 -44.49
CA SER A 541 3.47 -10.22 -44.22
C SER A 541 3.68 -10.53 -42.73
N ASN A 542 2.98 -11.54 -42.21
CA ASN A 542 3.00 -11.95 -40.81
C ASN A 542 4.21 -12.85 -40.54
N ASN A 543 5.41 -12.28 -40.56
CA ASN A 543 6.64 -13.05 -40.37
C ASN A 543 7.00 -13.16 -38.89
N PHE A 544 6.83 -14.35 -38.32
CA PHE A 544 7.21 -14.66 -36.93
C PHE A 544 7.87 -16.03 -36.81
N VAL A 545 8.51 -16.28 -35.66
CA VAL A 545 9.18 -17.56 -35.38
C VAL A 545 8.33 -18.39 -34.42
N LEU A 546 7.95 -19.59 -34.84
CA LEU A 546 7.32 -20.59 -33.98
C LEU A 546 8.39 -21.55 -33.44
N ASN A 547 8.47 -21.68 -32.12
CA ASN A 547 9.37 -22.60 -31.44
C ASN A 547 8.54 -23.66 -30.70
N ILE A 548 8.94 -24.92 -30.85
CA ILE A 548 8.29 -26.06 -30.20
C ILE A 548 9.22 -26.59 -29.10
N GLU A 549 8.68 -26.82 -27.90
CA GLU A 549 9.44 -27.40 -26.79
C GLU A 549 9.85 -28.85 -27.10
N ALA A 550 11.08 -29.21 -26.71
CA ALA A 550 11.63 -30.55 -26.97
C ALA A 550 10.73 -31.64 -26.37
N GLY A 551 10.55 -32.74 -27.09
CA GLY A 551 9.64 -33.83 -26.72
C GLY A 551 8.16 -33.59 -27.07
N SER A 552 7.78 -32.41 -27.58
CA SER A 552 6.43 -32.15 -28.05
C SER A 552 6.13 -32.85 -29.38
N LYS A 553 4.92 -33.42 -29.49
CA LYS A 553 4.42 -34.08 -30.72
C LYS A 553 3.17 -33.37 -31.21
N ILE A 554 3.32 -32.47 -32.18
CA ILE A 554 2.28 -31.52 -32.59
C ILE A 554 2.23 -31.41 -34.12
N LEU A 555 1.04 -31.44 -34.69
CA LEU A 555 0.80 -31.04 -36.08
C LEU A 555 0.35 -29.58 -36.14
N VAL A 556 1.09 -28.73 -36.83
CA VAL A 556 0.77 -27.30 -36.99
C VAL A 556 0.30 -27.03 -38.42
N THR A 557 -0.81 -26.34 -38.57
CA THR A 557 -1.37 -25.90 -39.85
C THR A 557 -1.84 -24.46 -39.74
N GLY A 558 -2.12 -23.78 -40.86
CA GLY A 558 -2.69 -22.44 -40.80
C GLY A 558 -3.54 -22.03 -42.00
N ASN A 559 -4.33 -20.97 -41.81
CA ASN A 559 -5.14 -20.37 -42.86
C ASN A 559 -4.34 -19.27 -43.56
N GLU A 560 -4.13 -19.38 -44.88
CA GLU A 560 -3.39 -18.43 -45.72
C GLU A 560 -1.89 -18.22 -45.36
N ILE A 561 -1.35 -18.98 -44.40
CA ILE A 561 0.06 -18.94 -43.99
C ILE A 561 0.78 -20.24 -44.31
N GLY A 562 2.11 -20.19 -44.39
CA GLY A 562 2.96 -21.38 -44.51
C GLY A 562 4.18 -21.34 -43.61
N PHE A 563 4.95 -22.42 -43.65
CA PHE A 563 6.05 -22.71 -42.74
C PHE A 563 7.36 -22.96 -43.49
N SER A 564 8.48 -22.50 -42.93
CA SER A 564 9.82 -22.80 -43.42
C SER A 564 10.73 -23.13 -42.25
N GLN A 565 11.31 -24.33 -42.29
CA GLN A 565 12.18 -24.83 -41.22
C GLN A 565 13.47 -24.02 -41.15
N ASN A 566 13.95 -23.76 -39.94
CA ASN A 566 15.27 -23.19 -39.74
C ASN A 566 16.34 -24.29 -39.88
N SER A 567 17.38 -24.02 -40.67
CA SER A 567 18.48 -24.97 -40.93
C SER A 567 19.31 -25.30 -39.70
N THR A 568 19.33 -24.42 -38.68
CA THR A 568 20.14 -24.60 -37.46
C THR A 568 19.37 -25.17 -36.27
N ASN A 569 18.05 -24.94 -36.19
CA ASN A 569 17.21 -25.46 -35.11
C ASN A 569 15.89 -25.99 -35.69
N LYS A 570 15.77 -27.31 -35.79
CA LYS A 570 14.61 -27.98 -36.38
C LYS A 570 13.31 -27.86 -35.57
N LEU A 571 13.39 -27.39 -34.32
CA LEU A 571 12.24 -27.05 -33.47
C LEU A 571 11.80 -25.59 -33.64
N SER A 572 12.53 -24.81 -34.43
CA SER A 572 12.24 -23.41 -34.77
C SER A 572 11.83 -23.32 -36.24
N THR A 573 10.65 -22.76 -36.52
CA THR A 573 10.15 -22.56 -37.88
C THR A 573 9.74 -21.11 -38.09
N LYS A 574 10.07 -20.57 -39.27
CA LYS A 574 9.52 -19.30 -39.73
C LYS A 574 8.10 -19.53 -40.22
N VAL A 575 7.22 -18.59 -39.93
CA VAL A 575 5.81 -18.57 -40.34
C VAL A 575 5.59 -17.32 -41.19
N GLY A 576 4.83 -17.44 -42.27
CA GLY A 576 4.64 -16.37 -43.26
C GLY A 576 3.87 -16.80 -44.50
N SER A 577 3.27 -15.85 -45.22
CA SER A 577 2.45 -16.10 -46.41
C SER A 577 3.24 -16.60 -47.61
N GLU A 578 4.54 -16.33 -47.65
CA GLU A 578 5.47 -16.70 -48.73
C GLU A 578 6.03 -18.13 -48.59
N TYR A 579 5.93 -18.74 -47.41
CA TYR A 579 6.55 -20.05 -47.20
C TYR A 579 5.70 -21.19 -47.76
N PRO A 580 6.31 -22.23 -48.36
CA PRO A 580 5.60 -23.17 -49.21
C PRO A 580 4.99 -24.36 -48.45
N CYS A 581 5.37 -24.63 -47.19
CA CYS A 581 4.76 -25.70 -46.41
C CYS A 581 3.43 -25.25 -45.79
N GLN A 582 2.32 -25.97 -46.02
CA GLN A 582 1.00 -25.68 -45.46
C GLN A 582 0.75 -26.37 -44.11
N ALA A 583 1.29 -27.58 -43.90
CA ALA A 583 1.16 -28.32 -42.65
C ALA A 583 2.50 -28.91 -42.23
N LEU A 584 2.93 -28.62 -41.02
CA LEU A 584 4.23 -28.99 -40.46
C LEU A 584 4.03 -29.89 -39.24
N PHE A 585 4.59 -31.10 -39.26
CA PHE A 585 4.53 -32.04 -38.14
C PHE A 585 5.83 -32.04 -37.35
N PHE A 586 5.72 -31.94 -36.01
CA PHE A 586 6.84 -32.06 -35.08
C PHE A 586 6.76 -33.40 -34.36
N ASN A 587 7.85 -34.17 -34.39
CA ASN A 587 7.91 -35.54 -33.83
C ASN A 587 8.60 -35.63 -32.45
N GLY A 588 9.05 -34.50 -31.90
CA GLY A 588 9.75 -34.39 -30.61
C GLY A 588 11.18 -33.87 -30.73
N GLU A 589 11.82 -34.07 -31.88
CA GLU A 589 13.23 -33.68 -32.13
C GLU A 589 13.38 -32.93 -33.46
N THR A 590 12.59 -33.30 -34.46
CA THR A 590 12.61 -32.72 -35.80
C THR A 590 11.21 -32.29 -36.24
N SER A 591 11.17 -31.46 -37.28
CA SER A 591 9.95 -31.17 -38.02
C SER A 591 10.03 -31.73 -39.43
N GLU A 592 8.86 -32.04 -40.02
CA GLU A 592 8.71 -32.44 -41.42
C GLU A 592 7.48 -31.76 -42.03
N CYS A 593 7.54 -31.39 -43.31
CA CYS A 593 6.37 -30.83 -43.99
C CYS A 593 5.45 -31.96 -44.46
N SER A 594 4.27 -32.07 -43.84
CA SER A 594 3.28 -33.09 -44.20
C SER A 594 2.44 -32.70 -45.42
N LYS A 595 2.35 -31.40 -45.74
CA LYS A 595 1.58 -30.89 -46.89
C LYS A 595 2.14 -29.56 -47.41
N CYS A 596 2.42 -29.47 -48.71
CA CYS A 596 2.83 -28.22 -49.38
C CYS A 596 1.63 -27.42 -49.90
N LYS A 597 1.81 -26.11 -50.13
CA LYS A 597 0.87 -25.26 -50.90
C LYS A 597 0.79 -25.71 -52.35
N ASN A 598 1.95 -26.02 -52.92
CA ASN A 598 2.12 -26.47 -54.30
C ASN A 598 2.42 -27.98 -54.35
N THR A 599 2.75 -28.52 -55.52
CA THR A 599 3.07 -29.96 -55.65
C THR A 599 4.41 -30.26 -54.99
N MET A 600 4.46 -31.27 -54.11
CA MET A 600 5.70 -31.71 -53.46
C MET A 600 6.59 -32.44 -54.48
N ILE A 601 7.87 -32.07 -54.56
CA ILE A 601 8.88 -32.71 -55.42
C ILE A 601 9.99 -33.21 -54.50
N ASP A 602 10.27 -34.52 -54.50
CA ASP A 602 11.38 -35.12 -53.75
C ASP A 602 11.51 -34.61 -52.28
N GLU A 603 10.40 -34.64 -51.53
CA GLU A 603 10.30 -34.16 -50.13
C GLU A 603 10.52 -32.64 -49.94
N TYR A 604 10.64 -31.87 -51.03
CA TYR A 604 10.77 -30.42 -51.04
C TYR A 604 9.46 -29.74 -51.48
N CYS A 605 9.13 -28.63 -50.82
CA CYS A 605 8.03 -27.75 -51.21
C CYS A 605 8.62 -26.53 -51.95
N PRO A 606 8.38 -26.36 -53.26
CA PRO A 606 8.91 -25.24 -54.02
C PRO A 606 8.24 -23.91 -53.67
N PHE A 607 9.03 -22.84 -53.67
CA PHE A 607 8.53 -21.46 -53.52
C PHE A 607 7.82 -21.00 -54.80
N ASP A 608 6.89 -20.05 -54.69
CA ASP A 608 6.07 -19.58 -55.82
C ASP A 608 6.90 -19.01 -56.98
N ASN A 609 8.08 -18.45 -56.70
CA ASN A 609 9.02 -17.94 -57.71
C ASN A 609 9.81 -19.03 -58.45
N GLU A 610 9.79 -20.27 -57.96
CA GLU A 610 10.46 -21.43 -58.58
C GLU A 610 9.55 -22.17 -59.58
N ILE A 611 8.25 -21.86 -59.59
CA ILE A 611 7.26 -22.53 -60.43
C ILE A 611 7.27 -21.92 -61.85
N PRO A 612 7.17 -22.74 -62.92
CA PRO A 612 6.99 -22.25 -64.27
C PRO A 612 5.84 -21.25 -64.38
N LYS A 613 6.09 -20.09 -64.99
CA LYS A 613 5.09 -19.03 -65.14
C LYS A 613 3.84 -19.54 -65.84
N HIS A 614 2.67 -19.20 -65.30
CA HIS A 614 1.35 -19.57 -65.82
C HIS A 614 1.06 -21.08 -65.87
N CYS A 615 1.71 -21.86 -65.00
CA CYS A 615 1.55 -23.30 -64.93
C CYS A 615 0.75 -23.76 -63.70
N LEU A 616 -0.40 -24.41 -63.91
CA LEU A 616 -1.25 -24.98 -62.87
C LEU A 616 -0.77 -26.34 -62.33
N LYS A 617 -0.13 -27.17 -63.18
CA LYS A 617 0.46 -28.44 -62.76
C LYS A 617 1.75 -28.69 -63.53
N TYR A 618 2.75 -29.21 -62.83
CA TYR A 618 4.08 -29.49 -63.37
C TYR A 618 4.60 -30.83 -62.84
N LYS A 619 5.47 -31.47 -63.61
CA LYS A 619 6.12 -32.74 -63.24
C LYS A 619 7.52 -32.53 -62.67
N SER A 620 8.21 -31.49 -63.14
CA SER A 620 9.49 -30.98 -62.64
C SER A 620 9.50 -29.46 -62.83
N LEU A 621 10.46 -28.75 -62.25
CA LEU A 621 10.55 -27.28 -62.33
C LEU A 621 10.72 -26.74 -63.78
N ASP A 622 11.01 -27.61 -64.76
CA ASP A 622 11.15 -27.24 -66.18
C ASP A 622 10.04 -27.81 -67.08
N GLU A 623 9.04 -28.51 -66.52
CA GLU A 623 8.04 -29.24 -67.31
C GLU A 623 6.62 -28.98 -66.81
N CYS A 624 5.93 -28.02 -67.45
CA CYS A 624 4.51 -27.79 -67.23
C CYS A 624 3.67 -28.85 -67.94
N ILE A 625 2.66 -29.38 -67.26
CA ILE A 625 1.69 -30.34 -67.80
C ILE A 625 0.29 -29.75 -67.94
N GLN A 626 0.01 -28.63 -67.27
CA GLN A 626 -1.27 -27.94 -67.36
C GLN A 626 -1.08 -26.44 -67.13
N CYS A 627 -1.49 -25.61 -68.08
CA CYS A 627 -1.40 -24.15 -67.99
C CYS A 627 -2.64 -23.52 -67.36
N GLU A 628 -2.46 -22.30 -66.82
CA GLU A 628 -3.52 -21.42 -66.38
C GLU A 628 -4.49 -21.09 -67.53
N GLU A 629 -5.74 -20.75 -67.18
CA GLU A 629 -6.69 -20.25 -68.17
C GLU A 629 -6.12 -19.01 -68.88
N ASN A 630 -6.48 -18.82 -70.15
CA ASN A 630 -5.83 -17.89 -71.09
C ASN A 630 -4.44 -18.32 -71.59
N TYR A 631 -3.95 -19.49 -71.22
CA TYR A 631 -2.69 -20.03 -71.74
C TYR A 631 -2.89 -21.45 -72.27
N TYR A 632 -2.13 -21.82 -73.28
CA TYR A 632 -2.07 -23.18 -73.81
C TYR A 632 -0.65 -23.72 -73.70
N LEU A 633 -0.54 -25.05 -73.67
CA LEU A 633 0.74 -25.72 -73.57
C LEU A 633 1.42 -25.77 -74.95
N GLU A 634 2.60 -25.17 -75.05
CA GLU A 634 3.44 -25.14 -76.24
C GLU A 634 4.88 -25.45 -75.81
N ASP A 635 5.46 -26.53 -76.34
CA ASP A 635 6.81 -27.00 -75.99
C ASP A 635 7.08 -27.09 -74.47
N LYS A 636 6.09 -27.61 -73.71
CA LYS A 636 6.11 -27.77 -72.23
C LYS A 636 6.08 -26.45 -71.43
N LEU A 637 5.90 -25.31 -72.11
CA LEU A 637 5.73 -23.98 -71.53
C LEU A 637 4.31 -23.44 -71.82
N CYS A 638 3.89 -22.44 -71.06
CA CYS A 638 2.55 -21.86 -71.19
C CYS A 638 2.57 -20.57 -72.01
N THR A 639 1.95 -20.60 -73.19
CA THR A 639 1.85 -19.47 -74.13
C THR A 639 0.43 -18.87 -74.09
N ILE A 640 0.29 -17.55 -74.26
CA ILE A 640 -1.00 -16.85 -74.14
C ILE A 640 -1.98 -17.16 -75.29
N CYS A 641 -3.27 -17.27 -74.98
CA CYS A 641 -4.37 -17.46 -75.91
C CYS A 641 -4.77 -16.14 -76.62
N PRO A 642 -5.46 -16.23 -77.78
CA PRO A 642 -6.01 -15.07 -78.49
C PRO A 642 -6.98 -14.22 -77.64
N THR A 643 -7.18 -12.96 -78.04
CA THR A 643 -8.03 -12.00 -77.32
C THR A 643 -9.44 -12.52 -77.08
N ASN A 644 -9.96 -12.31 -75.85
CA ASN A 644 -11.27 -12.74 -75.37
C ASN A 644 -11.50 -14.27 -75.33
N CYS A 645 -10.44 -15.06 -75.52
CA CYS A 645 -10.47 -16.50 -75.39
C CYS A 645 -10.12 -16.96 -73.96
N LEU A 646 -10.92 -17.87 -73.40
CA LEU A 646 -10.68 -18.48 -72.08
C LEU A 646 -9.82 -19.75 -72.19
N LYS A 647 -10.10 -20.60 -73.20
CA LYS A 647 -9.28 -21.78 -73.52
C LYS A 647 -9.05 -21.86 -75.02
N CYS A 648 -7.79 -22.05 -75.39
CA CYS A 648 -7.36 -22.25 -76.77
C CYS A 648 -6.55 -23.53 -76.91
N LEU A 649 -6.56 -24.11 -78.11
CA LEU A 649 -5.72 -25.23 -78.50
C LEU A 649 -4.91 -24.81 -79.71
N ASN A 650 -3.58 -24.87 -79.63
CA ASN A 650 -2.66 -24.45 -80.69
C ASN A 650 -3.00 -23.07 -81.29
N GLY A 651 -3.29 -22.09 -80.42
CA GLY A 651 -3.65 -20.73 -80.84
C GLY A 651 -5.08 -20.54 -81.39
N VAL A 652 -5.94 -21.57 -81.44
CA VAL A 652 -7.35 -21.46 -81.85
C VAL A 652 -8.26 -21.47 -80.62
N CYS A 653 -9.19 -20.52 -80.52
CA CYS A 653 -10.09 -20.50 -79.38
C CYS A 653 -11.12 -21.63 -79.44
N ILE A 654 -11.29 -22.35 -78.33
CA ILE A 654 -12.29 -23.42 -78.19
C ILE A 654 -13.31 -23.11 -77.09
N GLN A 655 -13.01 -22.16 -76.22
CA GLN A 655 -13.91 -21.66 -75.20
C GLN A 655 -13.66 -20.18 -75.01
N CYS A 656 -14.68 -19.36 -75.25
CA CYS A 656 -14.61 -17.93 -75.03
C CYS A 656 -14.76 -17.59 -73.55
N LYS A 657 -14.27 -16.41 -73.16
CA LYS A 657 -14.57 -15.83 -71.84
C LYS A 657 -16.07 -15.58 -71.74
N ASP A 658 -16.57 -15.56 -70.50
CA ASP A 658 -17.97 -15.27 -70.22
C ASP A 658 -18.45 -14.03 -70.99
N ASN A 659 -19.64 -14.12 -71.56
CA ASN A 659 -20.29 -13.09 -72.40
C ASN A 659 -19.77 -12.93 -73.84
N TYR A 660 -18.92 -13.84 -74.33
CA TYR A 660 -18.53 -13.90 -75.74
C TYR A 660 -18.97 -15.23 -76.37
N PHE A 661 -19.47 -15.17 -77.61
CA PHE A 661 -19.82 -16.34 -78.40
C PHE A 661 -18.61 -16.83 -79.21
N LEU A 662 -18.43 -18.14 -79.24
CA LEU A 662 -17.44 -18.77 -80.11
C LEU A 662 -17.99 -18.85 -81.54
N ASP A 663 -17.40 -18.08 -82.45
CA ASP A 663 -17.70 -18.10 -83.89
C ASP A 663 -16.41 -18.36 -84.68
N ASN A 664 -16.37 -19.47 -85.43
CA ASN A 664 -15.23 -19.90 -86.25
C ASN A 664 -13.84 -19.74 -85.57
N GLY A 665 -13.72 -20.16 -84.31
CA GLY A 665 -12.46 -20.11 -83.56
C GLY A 665 -12.09 -18.74 -82.97
N SER A 666 -12.99 -17.75 -83.06
CA SER A 666 -12.84 -16.39 -82.51
C SER A 666 -14.02 -16.02 -81.60
N CYS A 667 -13.77 -15.16 -80.61
CA CYS A 667 -14.77 -14.79 -79.60
C CYS A 667 -15.41 -13.43 -79.89
N LEU A 668 -16.69 -13.43 -80.25
CA LEU A 668 -17.46 -12.25 -80.65
C LEU A 668 -18.52 -11.86 -79.61
N ASN A 669 -18.85 -10.57 -79.49
CA ASN A 669 -19.86 -10.05 -78.56
C ASN A 669 -21.24 -9.92 -79.25
N LYS A 670 -22.35 -10.28 -78.58
CA LYS A 670 -23.72 -10.11 -79.10
C LYS A 670 -24.45 -8.99 -78.34
N THR A 671 -25.19 -8.14 -79.04
CA THR A 671 -25.74 -6.85 -78.57
C THR A 671 -27.11 -6.91 -77.87
N ASP A 672 -27.52 -8.03 -77.27
CA ASP A 672 -28.78 -8.08 -76.50
C ASP A 672 -28.55 -7.67 -75.03
N PRO A 673 -29.11 -6.54 -74.57
CA PRO A 673 -28.89 -6.05 -73.22
C PRO A 673 -29.56 -6.91 -72.13
N ASN A 674 -30.50 -7.81 -72.43
CA ASN A 674 -31.26 -8.55 -71.42
C ASN A 674 -30.57 -9.83 -70.91
N ILE A 675 -29.46 -10.22 -71.55
CA ILE A 675 -28.65 -11.37 -71.17
C ILE A 675 -27.59 -10.90 -70.14
N GLN A 676 -27.52 -11.55 -68.97
CA GLN A 676 -26.51 -11.25 -67.95
C GLN A 676 -25.31 -12.18 -68.01
N LEU A 677 -25.52 -13.44 -68.41
CA LEU A 677 -24.48 -14.44 -68.40
C LEU A 677 -24.68 -15.44 -69.53
N ILE A 678 -23.66 -15.54 -70.36
CA ILE A 678 -23.52 -16.57 -71.38
C ILE A 678 -22.35 -17.44 -71.00
N ILE A 679 -22.60 -18.75 -70.85
CA ILE A 679 -21.57 -19.76 -70.62
C ILE A 679 -21.74 -20.82 -71.71
N ASN A 680 -20.65 -21.16 -72.39
CA ASN A 680 -20.62 -22.23 -73.40
C ASN A 680 -21.69 -22.10 -74.50
N ASN A 681 -21.87 -20.89 -75.04
CA ASN A 681 -22.88 -20.56 -76.07
C ASN A 681 -24.36 -20.75 -75.62
N VAL A 682 -24.63 -20.93 -74.33
CA VAL A 682 -25.98 -21.01 -73.77
C VAL A 682 -26.22 -19.83 -72.83
N VAL A 683 -27.42 -19.24 -72.91
CA VAL A 683 -27.83 -18.19 -71.98
C VAL A 683 -28.20 -18.84 -70.65
N MET A 684 -27.24 -18.81 -69.72
CA MET A 684 -27.39 -19.40 -68.40
C MET A 684 -28.12 -18.46 -67.45
N LYS A 685 -28.04 -17.14 -67.67
CA LYS A 685 -28.70 -16.15 -66.82
C LYS A 685 -29.19 -14.96 -67.63
N CYS A 686 -30.48 -14.68 -67.47
CA CYS A 686 -31.12 -13.45 -67.92
C CYS A 686 -31.11 -12.40 -66.80
N ARG A 687 -31.35 -11.14 -67.15
CA ARG A 687 -31.62 -10.10 -66.14
C ARG A 687 -32.85 -10.47 -65.31
N ASP A 688 -32.90 -9.99 -64.07
CA ASP A 688 -34.04 -10.12 -63.17
C ASP A 688 -35.36 -9.77 -63.89
N SER A 689 -36.43 -10.49 -63.57
CA SER A 689 -37.73 -10.45 -64.30
C SER A 689 -37.71 -11.02 -65.72
N PHE A 690 -36.66 -11.74 -66.11
CA PHE A 690 -36.62 -12.58 -67.32
C PHE A 690 -36.15 -14.00 -66.98
N TYR A 691 -36.61 -14.99 -67.75
CA TYR A 691 -36.21 -16.38 -67.64
C TYR A 691 -35.72 -16.90 -69.01
N SER A 692 -34.88 -17.92 -68.97
CA SER A 692 -34.26 -18.49 -70.17
C SER A 692 -35.23 -19.44 -70.88
N ILE A 693 -35.46 -19.19 -72.17
CA ILE A 693 -36.09 -20.12 -73.12
C ILE A 693 -35.10 -20.35 -74.26
N GLY A 694 -34.48 -21.53 -74.28
CA GLY A 694 -33.48 -21.88 -75.29
C GLY A 694 -32.25 -20.97 -75.24
N ASN A 695 -32.05 -20.16 -76.29
CA ASN A 695 -30.93 -19.22 -76.42
C ASN A 695 -31.34 -17.74 -76.23
N GLU A 696 -32.55 -17.47 -75.73
CA GLU A 696 -33.11 -16.13 -75.57
C GLU A 696 -33.72 -15.93 -74.17
N CYS A 697 -33.89 -14.67 -73.77
CA CYS A 697 -34.50 -14.28 -72.50
C CYS A 697 -35.93 -13.78 -72.70
N SER A 698 -36.91 -14.41 -72.03
CA SER A 698 -38.33 -14.01 -72.07
C SER A 698 -38.78 -13.43 -70.71
N SER A 699 -39.73 -12.51 -70.70
CA SER A 699 -40.14 -11.79 -69.47
C SER A 699 -41.05 -12.61 -68.54
N CYS A 700 -40.85 -12.47 -67.23
CA CYS A 700 -41.70 -13.05 -66.17
C CYS A 700 -43.07 -12.35 -66.05
N SER A 701 -44.00 -12.99 -65.33
CA SER A 701 -45.29 -12.39 -64.93
C SER A 701 -45.11 -11.19 -63.97
N THR A 702 -46.12 -10.31 -63.91
CA THR A 702 -46.04 -9.04 -63.17
C THR A 702 -45.76 -9.23 -61.68
N ASN A 703 -44.87 -8.39 -61.14
CA ASN A 703 -44.38 -8.42 -59.75
C ASN A 703 -43.63 -9.71 -59.35
N CYS A 704 -43.21 -10.51 -60.32
CA CYS A 704 -42.32 -11.64 -60.09
C CYS A 704 -40.87 -11.25 -60.34
N GLN A 705 -40.01 -11.45 -59.34
CA GLN A 705 -38.58 -11.21 -59.48
C GLN A 705 -37.87 -12.43 -60.05
N TYR A 706 -38.30 -13.64 -59.67
CA TYR A 706 -37.73 -14.89 -60.15
C TYR A 706 -38.80 -15.90 -60.57
N CYS A 707 -38.79 -16.25 -61.85
CA CYS A 707 -39.72 -17.21 -62.44
C CYS A 707 -39.00 -18.33 -63.21
N SER A 708 -39.65 -19.49 -63.31
CA SER A 708 -39.13 -20.66 -64.05
C SER A 708 -40.24 -21.36 -64.85
N ILE A 709 -39.86 -22.14 -65.86
CA ILE A 709 -40.79 -22.94 -66.67
C ILE A 709 -41.44 -24.03 -65.81
N ASN A 710 -42.74 -24.26 -66.00
CA ASN A 710 -43.48 -25.33 -65.31
C ASN A 710 -43.35 -26.66 -66.07
N ASP A 711 -42.96 -27.75 -65.40
CA ASP A 711 -42.72 -29.08 -66.01
C ASP A 711 -43.97 -29.74 -66.62
N ARG A 712 -45.15 -29.11 -66.53
CA ARG A 712 -46.44 -29.65 -67.04
C ARG A 712 -47.06 -28.88 -68.20
N GLY A 713 -46.43 -27.82 -68.71
CA GLY A 713 -46.90 -27.08 -69.88
C GLY A 713 -45.87 -26.06 -70.37
N TYR A 714 -45.46 -26.17 -71.63
CA TYR A 714 -44.37 -25.40 -72.25
C TYR A 714 -44.64 -23.88 -72.43
N GLU A 715 -45.71 -23.32 -71.86
CA GLU A 715 -46.15 -21.94 -72.18
C GLU A 715 -46.40 -21.01 -70.99
N GLU A 716 -46.33 -21.45 -69.72
CA GLU A 716 -46.55 -20.56 -68.56
C GLU A 716 -45.41 -20.61 -67.51
N SER A 717 -44.90 -19.42 -67.14
CA SER A 717 -43.85 -19.25 -66.13
C SER A 717 -44.43 -19.21 -64.70
N VAL A 718 -43.87 -19.99 -63.78
CA VAL A 718 -44.25 -20.03 -62.36
C VAL A 718 -43.35 -19.12 -61.55
N CYS A 719 -43.94 -18.29 -60.67
CA CYS A 719 -43.19 -17.41 -59.79
C CYS A 719 -42.79 -18.12 -58.50
N SER A 720 -41.51 -18.02 -58.13
CA SER A 720 -40.98 -18.61 -56.88
C SER A 720 -40.57 -17.54 -55.87
N ILE A 721 -40.16 -16.35 -56.34
CA ILE A 721 -39.82 -15.21 -55.49
C ILE A 721 -40.50 -13.97 -56.05
N CYS A 722 -41.35 -13.41 -55.21
CA CYS A 722 -42.07 -12.19 -55.51
C CYS A 722 -41.17 -10.97 -55.27
N SER A 723 -41.38 -9.91 -56.06
CA SER A 723 -40.65 -8.65 -55.89
C SER A 723 -40.96 -8.03 -54.52
N ASN A 724 -40.07 -7.18 -54.02
CA ASN A 724 -40.29 -6.47 -52.74
C ASN A 724 -41.69 -5.84 -52.65
N SER A 725 -42.27 -5.86 -51.46
CA SER A 725 -43.63 -5.37 -51.15
C SER A 725 -44.77 -6.27 -51.64
N THR A 726 -44.47 -7.49 -52.09
CA THR A 726 -45.45 -8.52 -52.44
C THR A 726 -45.19 -9.86 -51.74
N ILE A 727 -46.23 -10.69 -51.58
CA ILE A 727 -46.17 -12.02 -50.99
C ILE A 727 -46.75 -13.07 -51.94
N LEU A 728 -46.28 -14.31 -51.82
CA LEU A 728 -46.67 -15.42 -52.67
C LEU A 728 -48.01 -16.01 -52.19
N THR A 729 -49.02 -16.00 -53.06
CA THR A 729 -50.32 -16.61 -52.76
C THR A 729 -50.28 -18.13 -52.94
N SER A 730 -51.29 -18.82 -52.41
CA SER A 730 -51.46 -20.27 -52.61
C SER A 730 -51.62 -20.70 -54.08
N SER A 731 -51.91 -19.74 -54.99
CA SER A 731 -51.95 -19.95 -56.44
C SER A 731 -50.62 -19.66 -57.15
N GLN A 732 -49.51 -19.51 -56.42
CA GLN A 732 -48.16 -19.21 -56.96
C GLN A 732 -48.07 -17.88 -57.74
N GLN A 733 -48.87 -16.90 -57.34
CA GLN A 733 -48.88 -15.53 -57.86
C GLN A 733 -48.53 -14.52 -56.76
N CYS A 734 -48.03 -13.35 -57.14
CA CYS A 734 -47.56 -12.33 -56.19
C CYS A 734 -48.63 -11.26 -55.95
N SER A 735 -48.96 -11.02 -54.69
CA SER A 735 -49.95 -10.00 -54.26
C SER A 735 -49.31 -8.96 -53.34
N THR A 736 -49.68 -7.69 -53.47
CA THR A 736 -49.05 -6.57 -52.75
C THR A 736 -49.50 -6.45 -51.30
N ILE A 737 -48.57 -6.14 -50.40
CA ILE A 737 -48.86 -5.65 -49.04
C ILE A 737 -48.70 -4.13 -49.03
N PRO A 738 -49.77 -3.36 -48.81
CA PRO A 738 -49.71 -1.89 -48.80
C PRO A 738 -48.76 -1.35 -47.71
N ASN A 739 -47.98 -0.32 -48.04
CA ASN A 739 -47.07 0.39 -47.15
C ASN A 739 -45.94 -0.48 -46.56
N SER A 740 -45.52 -1.52 -47.30
CA SER A 740 -44.39 -2.37 -46.92
C SER A 740 -43.15 -2.05 -47.77
N GLU A 741 -41.99 -1.88 -47.14
CA GLU A 741 -40.70 -1.70 -47.83
C GLU A 741 -40.07 -3.05 -48.16
N ARG A 742 -40.17 -4.01 -47.23
CA ARG A 742 -39.67 -5.37 -47.42
C ARG A 742 -40.66 -6.39 -46.89
N THR A 743 -40.93 -7.37 -47.73
CA THR A 743 -41.73 -8.54 -47.41
C THR A 743 -40.83 -9.77 -47.50
N SER A 744 -41.12 -10.78 -46.69
CA SER A 744 -40.75 -12.15 -47.04
C SER A 744 -41.73 -12.66 -48.10
N ASN A 745 -41.57 -13.89 -48.57
CA ASN A 745 -42.61 -14.54 -49.39
C ASN A 745 -43.95 -14.74 -48.63
N ILE A 746 -44.01 -14.51 -47.30
CA ILE A 746 -45.15 -14.86 -46.43
C ILE A 746 -45.72 -13.64 -45.64
N ASN A 747 -44.90 -12.69 -45.19
CA ASN A 747 -45.31 -11.58 -44.33
C ASN A 747 -44.47 -10.31 -44.53
N ALA A 748 -44.95 -9.16 -44.05
CA ALA A 748 -44.15 -7.93 -44.02
C ALA A 748 -43.04 -8.04 -42.96
N ILE A 749 -41.78 -7.88 -43.39
CA ILE A 749 -40.60 -7.81 -42.52
C ILE A 749 -40.30 -6.37 -42.13
N GLU A 750 -40.57 -5.43 -43.04
CA GLU A 750 -40.25 -4.02 -42.88
C GLU A 750 -41.32 -3.17 -43.55
N CYS A 751 -41.84 -2.21 -42.80
CA CYS A 751 -42.86 -1.28 -43.29
C CYS A 751 -42.23 0.03 -43.73
N GLU A 752 -42.90 0.71 -44.66
CA GLU A 752 -42.54 2.06 -45.06
C GLU A 752 -42.47 2.98 -43.84
N SER A 753 -41.54 3.95 -43.89
CA SER A 753 -41.44 5.01 -42.88
C SER A 753 -42.83 5.59 -42.58
N LYS A 754 -43.16 5.78 -41.29
CA LYS A 754 -44.50 6.10 -40.75
C LYS A 754 -45.45 4.92 -40.54
N TYR A 755 -44.99 3.68 -40.68
CA TYR A 755 -45.79 2.49 -40.39
C TYR A 755 -45.02 1.52 -39.46
N LYS A 756 -45.76 0.74 -38.66
CA LYS A 756 -45.25 -0.32 -37.77
C LYS A 756 -45.86 -1.67 -38.12
N ILE A 757 -45.14 -2.74 -37.82
CA ILE A 757 -45.62 -4.10 -38.05
C ILE A 757 -46.55 -4.51 -36.91
N VAL A 758 -47.76 -4.90 -37.27
CA VAL A 758 -48.75 -5.47 -36.36
C VAL A 758 -49.31 -6.71 -37.05
N ASN A 759 -49.14 -7.89 -36.43
CA ASN A 759 -49.62 -9.18 -36.96
C ASN A 759 -49.21 -9.47 -38.42
N GLY A 760 -47.99 -9.11 -38.81
CA GLY A 760 -47.46 -9.35 -40.16
C GLY A 760 -47.95 -8.39 -41.25
N LYS A 761 -48.66 -7.31 -40.88
CA LYS A 761 -49.10 -6.21 -41.76
C LYS A 761 -48.62 -4.85 -41.25
N CYS A 762 -48.62 -3.85 -42.14
CA CYS A 762 -48.14 -2.49 -41.85
C CYS A 762 -49.27 -1.54 -41.45
N GLU A 763 -49.22 -0.99 -40.24
CA GLU A 763 -50.20 -0.03 -39.69
C GLU A 763 -49.56 1.34 -39.41
N SER A 764 -50.32 2.43 -39.55
CA SER A 764 -49.77 3.79 -39.48
C SER A 764 -49.37 4.26 -38.07
N CYS A 765 -48.23 4.93 -38.00
CA CYS A 765 -47.70 5.65 -36.83
C CYS A 765 -48.29 7.05 -36.64
N ASN A 766 -49.17 7.52 -37.54
CA ASN A 766 -49.73 8.89 -37.50
C ASN A 766 -50.45 9.24 -36.19
N GLN A 767 -50.89 8.24 -35.43
CA GLN A 767 -51.47 8.44 -34.10
C GLN A 767 -50.54 9.14 -33.09
N PHE A 768 -49.21 9.10 -33.32
CA PHE A 768 -48.21 9.79 -32.49
C PHE A 768 -47.67 11.08 -33.14
N GLY A 769 -48.45 11.68 -34.04
CA GLY A 769 -48.13 12.91 -34.77
C GLY A 769 -47.67 12.65 -36.21
N SER A 770 -47.99 13.57 -37.12
CA SER A 770 -47.66 13.47 -38.56
C SER A 770 -46.15 13.49 -38.84
N LEU A 771 -45.37 13.98 -37.89
CA LEU A 771 -43.91 14.02 -37.91
C LEU A 771 -43.28 12.72 -37.37
N CYS A 772 -44.07 11.76 -36.88
CA CYS A 772 -43.54 10.50 -36.36
C CYS A 772 -43.07 9.59 -37.50
N GLN A 773 -41.76 9.30 -37.54
CA GLN A 773 -41.14 8.45 -38.55
C GLN A 773 -41.09 6.98 -38.14
N LYS A 774 -40.79 6.70 -36.86
CA LYS A 774 -40.84 5.34 -36.30
C LYS A 774 -41.54 5.35 -34.95
N CYS A 775 -42.45 4.41 -34.77
CA CYS A 775 -43.21 4.27 -33.53
C CYS A 775 -43.21 2.83 -33.01
N THR A 776 -43.43 2.72 -31.71
CA THR A 776 -43.76 1.45 -31.05
C THR A 776 -45.27 1.26 -30.98
N SER A 777 -45.74 0.25 -30.25
CA SER A 777 -47.16 0.09 -29.94
C SER A 777 -47.74 1.34 -29.25
N ASN A 778 -46.95 2.03 -28.40
CA ASN A 778 -47.48 3.00 -27.43
C ASN A 778 -46.91 4.43 -27.54
N GLN A 779 -45.84 4.67 -28.30
CA GLN A 779 -45.22 6.00 -28.42
C GLN A 779 -44.38 6.13 -29.70
N CYS A 780 -44.15 7.37 -30.15
CA CYS A 780 -43.14 7.64 -31.16
C CYS A 780 -41.73 7.59 -30.57
N ILE A 781 -40.80 6.98 -31.30
CA ILE A 781 -39.40 6.85 -30.89
C ILE A 781 -38.46 7.62 -31.81
N LEU A 782 -38.92 7.98 -33.01
CA LEU A 782 -38.14 8.77 -33.96
C LEU A 782 -39.07 9.70 -34.74
N CYS A 783 -38.78 10.99 -34.70
CA CYS A 783 -39.48 12.01 -35.48
C CYS A 783 -38.68 12.39 -36.73
N LEU A 784 -39.36 12.50 -37.88
CA LEU A 784 -38.82 13.14 -39.07
C LEU A 784 -38.86 14.64 -38.82
N ASP A 785 -37.68 15.22 -38.59
CA ASP A 785 -37.51 16.63 -38.31
C ASP A 785 -38.40 17.20 -37.18
N GLY A 786 -38.97 16.35 -36.29
CA GLY A 786 -39.71 16.73 -35.06
C GLY A 786 -39.01 16.37 -33.73
N ILE A 787 -39.57 16.78 -32.59
CA ILE A 787 -39.11 16.45 -31.24
C ILE A 787 -40.21 15.69 -30.51
N ILE A 788 -39.86 14.69 -29.73
CA ILE A 788 -40.79 13.92 -28.90
C ILE A 788 -41.09 14.73 -27.64
N ASN A 789 -42.37 15.02 -27.40
CA ASN A 789 -42.83 15.68 -26.17
C ASN A 789 -43.04 14.69 -25.02
N GLU A 790 -43.40 15.19 -23.83
CA GLU A 790 -43.64 14.38 -22.62
C GLU A 790 -44.68 13.25 -22.79
N ASN A 791 -45.55 13.34 -23.81
CA ASN A 791 -46.58 12.34 -24.11
C ASN A 791 -46.16 11.33 -25.20
N GLY A 792 -44.91 11.35 -25.65
CA GLY A 792 -44.42 10.43 -26.69
C GLY A 792 -44.88 10.79 -28.12
N ILE A 793 -45.28 12.05 -28.35
CA ILE A 793 -45.80 12.56 -29.64
C ILE A 793 -44.76 13.46 -30.30
N CYS A 794 -44.59 13.33 -31.61
CA CYS A 794 -43.68 14.18 -32.40
C CYS A 794 -44.30 15.54 -32.72
N VAL A 795 -43.63 16.60 -32.28
CA VAL A 795 -44.00 18.00 -32.51
C VAL A 795 -42.92 18.74 -33.31
N ASP A 796 -43.29 19.82 -33.98
CA ASP A 796 -42.38 20.59 -34.85
C ASP A 796 -41.33 21.36 -34.01
N PRO A 797 -40.02 21.32 -34.35
CA PRO A 797 -38.98 22.02 -33.59
C PRO A 797 -39.08 23.54 -33.73
N THR A 798 -39.62 24.04 -34.86
CA THR A 798 -39.74 25.48 -35.13
C THR A 798 -40.82 26.11 -34.26
N THR A 799 -41.90 25.38 -33.98
CA THR A 799 -42.95 25.83 -33.06
C THR A 799 -42.54 25.71 -31.60
N THR A 800 -41.55 24.89 -31.30
CA THR A 800 -41.03 24.67 -29.94
C THR A 800 -39.72 25.40 -29.66
N GLY A 801 -39.11 26.09 -30.63
CA GLY A 801 -37.90 26.90 -30.44
C GLY A 801 -36.61 26.12 -30.12
N CYS A 802 -36.59 24.81 -30.36
CA CYS A 802 -35.48 23.93 -30.00
C CYS A 802 -34.49 23.70 -31.16
N LEU A 803 -33.19 23.66 -30.87
CA LEU A 803 -32.14 23.25 -31.79
C LEU A 803 -31.89 21.75 -31.74
N LYS A 804 -31.78 21.20 -32.93
CA LYS A 804 -31.19 19.89 -33.20
C LYS A 804 -29.78 20.10 -33.72
N LYS A 805 -28.90 19.10 -33.54
CA LYS A 805 -27.57 19.12 -34.15
C LYS A 805 -27.71 18.59 -35.59
N ASP A 806 -27.27 19.35 -36.58
CA ASP A 806 -27.42 18.95 -38.00
C ASP A 806 -26.77 17.59 -38.32
N ASP A 807 -25.73 17.21 -37.57
CA ASP A 807 -24.99 15.96 -37.76
C ASP A 807 -25.58 14.74 -37.01
N ILE A 808 -26.52 14.94 -36.07
CA ILE A 808 -27.12 13.85 -35.28
C ILE A 808 -28.64 14.06 -35.25
N LYS A 809 -29.40 13.25 -35.99
CA LYS A 809 -30.87 13.23 -35.96
C LYS A 809 -31.40 12.77 -34.60
N THR A 810 -31.30 13.59 -33.56
CA THR A 810 -31.90 13.32 -32.24
C THR A 810 -33.38 13.73 -32.27
N SER A 811 -34.26 12.83 -31.83
CA SER A 811 -35.69 13.12 -31.64
C SER A 811 -36.00 13.77 -30.27
N TYR A 812 -34.96 14.13 -29.52
CA TYR A 812 -35.05 14.83 -28.23
C TYR A 812 -34.41 16.21 -28.35
N CYS A 813 -34.95 17.17 -27.59
CA CYS A 813 -34.44 18.54 -27.59
C CYS A 813 -33.06 18.60 -26.94
N MET A 814 -32.05 19.05 -27.68
CA MET A 814 -30.66 19.06 -27.19
C MET A 814 -30.31 20.39 -26.50
N ARG A 815 -30.79 21.51 -27.05
CA ARG A 815 -30.73 22.87 -26.46
C ARG A 815 -31.74 23.75 -27.20
N CYS A 816 -32.07 24.93 -26.68
CA CYS A 816 -32.91 25.87 -27.42
C CYS A 816 -32.14 26.67 -28.48
N LYS A 817 -32.85 27.18 -29.48
CA LYS A 817 -32.32 28.00 -30.58
C LYS A 817 -31.76 29.33 -30.14
N ASP A 818 -32.47 29.94 -29.22
CA ASP A 818 -31.95 31.08 -28.51
C ASP A 818 -31.19 30.51 -27.29
N ALA A 819 -29.90 30.88 -27.17
CA ALA A 819 -28.99 30.36 -26.14
C ALA A 819 -29.42 30.73 -24.70
N ASP A 820 -30.37 31.65 -24.60
CA ASP A 820 -31.04 32.19 -23.43
C ASP A 820 -32.45 31.60 -23.22
N LYS A 821 -32.76 30.44 -23.81
CA LYS A 821 -34.00 29.68 -23.56
C LYS A 821 -33.73 28.24 -23.10
N TYR A 822 -34.62 27.66 -22.28
CA TYR A 822 -34.56 26.23 -21.91
C TYR A 822 -35.84 25.50 -22.34
N TYR A 823 -35.74 24.19 -22.56
CA TYR A 823 -36.86 23.37 -23.02
C TYR A 823 -37.63 22.83 -21.81
N ASP A 824 -38.90 23.19 -21.69
CA ASP A 824 -39.76 22.78 -20.57
C ASP A 824 -40.46 21.42 -20.79
N GLY A 825 -40.08 20.66 -21.82
CA GLY A 825 -40.77 19.42 -22.21
C GLY A 825 -41.89 19.63 -23.24
N THR A 826 -42.26 20.87 -23.51
CA THR A 826 -43.22 21.26 -24.56
C THR A 826 -42.70 22.36 -25.49
N SER A 827 -42.04 23.42 -24.98
CA SER A 827 -41.49 24.53 -25.75
C SER A 827 -40.25 25.16 -25.10
N CYS A 828 -39.46 25.88 -25.91
CA CYS A 828 -38.31 26.66 -25.47
C CYS A 828 -38.77 28.02 -24.96
N VAL A 829 -38.70 28.17 -23.65
CA VAL A 829 -39.13 29.35 -22.93
C VAL A 829 -37.91 30.13 -22.42
N ASN A 830 -38.05 31.44 -22.25
CA ASN A 830 -36.99 32.31 -21.74
C ASN A 830 -36.39 31.74 -20.44
N THR A 831 -35.06 31.75 -20.39
CA THR A 831 -34.26 31.14 -19.32
C THR A 831 -34.68 31.61 -17.94
N ASN A 832 -34.79 30.67 -17.00
CA ASN A 832 -34.50 30.92 -15.58
C ASN A 832 -32.97 30.93 -15.33
N ASN A 833 -32.25 31.58 -16.24
CA ASN A 833 -30.81 31.77 -16.30
C ASN A 833 -29.90 30.51 -16.27
N CYS A 834 -30.40 29.39 -16.79
CA CYS A 834 -29.77 28.07 -16.77
C CYS A 834 -29.33 27.60 -18.17
N LEU A 835 -28.10 27.10 -18.34
CA LEU A 835 -27.56 26.57 -19.61
C LEU A 835 -28.06 25.17 -19.94
N THR A 836 -28.17 24.30 -18.93
CA THR A 836 -28.60 22.91 -19.13
C THR A 836 -29.55 22.46 -18.02
N MET A 837 -30.74 22.03 -18.43
CA MET A 837 -31.74 21.41 -17.56
C MET A 837 -31.79 19.92 -17.91
N ARG A 838 -31.69 19.03 -16.92
CA ARG A 838 -31.83 17.58 -17.18
C ARG A 838 -33.29 17.13 -17.10
N ASN A 839 -34.10 17.74 -16.23
CA ASN A 839 -35.54 17.54 -16.05
C ASN A 839 -36.08 18.79 -15.32
N LYS A 840 -37.30 19.25 -15.66
CA LYS A 840 -38.03 20.50 -15.29
C LYS A 840 -37.75 21.25 -13.95
N GLU A 841 -37.02 20.72 -12.99
CA GLU A 841 -36.85 21.29 -11.64
C GLU A 841 -35.40 21.55 -11.20
N MET A 842 -34.39 21.12 -11.98
CA MET A 842 -33.00 21.23 -11.55
C MET A 842 -32.10 21.76 -12.65
N CYS A 843 -31.63 22.99 -12.45
CA CYS A 843 -30.57 23.54 -13.27
C CYS A 843 -29.24 22.86 -12.95
N TYR A 844 -28.59 22.30 -13.97
CA TYR A 844 -27.31 21.62 -13.83
C TYR A 844 -26.13 22.61 -13.93
N GLU A 845 -26.22 23.57 -14.85
CA GLU A 845 -25.19 24.60 -15.04
C GLU A 845 -25.83 25.95 -15.38
N CYS A 846 -25.49 27.02 -14.66
CA CYS A 846 -26.01 28.37 -14.94
C CYS A 846 -25.28 29.07 -16.08
N GLN A 847 -25.98 29.99 -16.75
CA GLN A 847 -25.40 30.81 -17.81
C GLN A 847 -24.33 31.75 -17.28
N GLN A 848 -23.36 32.08 -18.14
CA GLN A 848 -22.34 33.08 -17.82
C GLN A 848 -23.03 34.38 -17.39
N GLY A 849 -22.70 34.87 -16.20
CA GLY A 849 -23.43 35.97 -15.57
C GLY A 849 -24.47 35.54 -14.51
N TYR A 850 -24.62 34.25 -14.20
CA TYR A 850 -25.61 33.75 -13.24
C TYR A 850 -25.04 32.68 -12.28
N ILE A 851 -25.53 32.64 -11.04
CA ILE A 851 -25.12 31.71 -9.95
C ILE A 851 -26.31 30.83 -9.58
N TYR A 852 -26.02 29.57 -9.28
CA TYR A 852 -27.01 28.61 -8.83
C TYR A 852 -27.43 28.90 -7.39
N ASN A 853 -28.72 29.19 -7.22
CA ASN A 853 -29.36 29.36 -5.94
C ASN A 853 -29.79 28.00 -5.40
N THR A 854 -29.09 27.50 -4.37
CA THR A 854 -29.36 26.19 -3.77
C THR A 854 -30.69 26.09 -3.02
N LYS A 855 -31.33 27.23 -2.67
CA LYS A 855 -32.64 27.23 -2.00
C LYS A 855 -33.78 27.05 -2.98
N THR A 856 -33.67 27.66 -4.16
CA THR A 856 -34.72 27.62 -5.19
C THR A 856 -34.42 26.65 -6.32
N SER A 857 -33.23 26.04 -6.34
CA SER A 857 -32.73 25.16 -7.41
C SER A 857 -32.68 25.83 -8.80
N GLN A 858 -32.61 27.16 -8.82
CA GLN A 858 -32.67 28.00 -10.03
C GLN A 858 -31.45 28.94 -10.12
N CYS A 859 -31.20 29.51 -11.29
CA CYS A 859 -30.07 30.43 -11.48
C CYS A 859 -30.51 31.88 -11.29
N VAL A 860 -29.75 32.61 -10.48
CA VAL A 860 -29.97 34.03 -10.17
C VAL A 860 -28.83 34.87 -10.71
N ASN A 861 -29.09 36.13 -11.06
CA ASN A 861 -28.11 36.99 -11.71
C ASN A 861 -26.90 37.28 -10.79
N LYS A 862 -25.68 37.10 -11.31
CA LYS A 862 -24.40 37.41 -10.63
C LYS A 862 -24.37 38.88 -10.16
N THR A 863 -25.02 39.80 -10.87
CA THR A 863 -25.05 41.23 -10.51
C THR A 863 -25.96 41.55 -9.32
N ASN A 864 -26.90 40.66 -8.98
CA ASN A 864 -27.82 40.84 -7.86
C ASN A 864 -27.30 40.20 -6.56
N LEU A 865 -26.16 39.51 -6.60
CA LEU A 865 -25.53 38.90 -5.44
C LEU A 865 -24.52 39.87 -4.83
N GLN A 866 -24.51 39.95 -3.51
CA GLN A 866 -23.48 40.70 -2.79
C GLN A 866 -22.10 40.19 -3.22
N THR A 867 -21.22 41.10 -3.61
CA THR A 867 -19.92 40.90 -4.26
C THR A 867 -18.97 39.86 -3.64
N ASN A 868 -19.22 39.40 -2.41
CA ASN A 868 -18.37 38.45 -1.67
C ASN A 868 -18.37 36.99 -2.19
N VAL A 869 -19.35 36.54 -2.99
CA VAL A 869 -19.42 35.15 -3.48
C VAL A 869 -18.41 34.85 -4.59
N LEU A 870 -18.20 35.81 -5.49
CA LEU A 870 -17.50 35.60 -6.77
C LEU A 870 -15.97 35.60 -6.65
N GLU A 871 -15.42 36.27 -5.63
CA GLU A 871 -13.97 36.44 -5.47
C GLU A 871 -13.34 35.44 -4.49
N ARG A 872 -14.13 34.91 -3.54
CA ARG A 872 -13.62 34.14 -2.39
C ARG A 872 -13.92 32.65 -2.47
N CYS A 873 -14.21 32.15 -3.66
CA CYS A 873 -14.44 30.73 -3.88
C CYS A 873 -13.34 30.13 -4.73
N ILE A 874 -12.77 29.01 -4.26
CA ILE A 874 -11.66 28.31 -4.91
C ILE A 874 -12.10 27.10 -5.71
N ILE A 875 -13.11 26.37 -5.24
CA ILE A 875 -13.66 25.24 -5.98
C ILE A 875 -15.05 25.62 -6.44
N TRP A 876 -15.17 25.77 -7.75
CA TRP A 876 -16.42 26.03 -8.42
C TRP A 876 -16.92 24.79 -9.12
N ARG A 877 -18.24 24.71 -9.24
CA ARG A 877 -18.91 23.77 -10.12
C ARG A 877 -18.96 24.35 -11.55
N GLY A 878 -18.69 23.51 -12.54
CA GLY A 878 -18.78 23.82 -13.98
C GLY A 878 -17.73 24.79 -14.52
N GLU A 879 -17.62 24.90 -15.84
CA GLU A 879 -16.71 25.87 -16.48
C GLU A 879 -17.18 27.32 -16.27
N GLN A 880 -18.49 27.50 -16.12
CA GLN A 880 -19.13 28.81 -15.96
C GLN A 880 -19.08 29.36 -14.53
N LYS A 881 -18.51 28.58 -13.61
CA LYS A 881 -18.36 28.90 -12.18
C LYS A 881 -19.70 29.30 -11.57
N ASP A 882 -20.62 28.35 -11.52
CA ASP A 882 -22.03 28.61 -11.22
C ASP A 882 -22.42 28.33 -9.77
N LEU A 883 -21.74 27.42 -9.06
CA LEU A 883 -21.93 27.14 -7.64
C LEU A 883 -20.58 27.05 -6.92
N CYS A 884 -20.45 27.74 -5.79
CA CYS A 884 -19.27 27.60 -4.94
C CYS A 884 -19.36 26.33 -4.08
N LEU A 885 -18.44 25.40 -4.29
CA LEU A 885 -18.35 24.15 -3.50
C LEU A 885 -17.40 24.30 -2.31
N ARG A 886 -16.37 25.14 -2.44
CA ARG A 886 -15.45 25.44 -1.36
C ARG A 886 -15.00 26.89 -1.45
N CYS A 887 -15.27 27.64 -0.39
CA CYS A 887 -14.73 28.99 -0.22
C CYS A 887 -13.22 28.91 0.07
N GLN A 888 -12.52 30.00 -0.20
CA GLN A 888 -11.12 30.18 0.18
C GLN A 888 -10.99 30.00 1.69
N ASP A 889 -9.80 29.59 2.11
CA ASP A 889 -9.45 29.58 3.53
C ASP A 889 -9.78 30.95 4.14
N ASN A 890 -10.26 30.93 5.37
CA ASN A 890 -10.87 32.03 6.14
C ASN A 890 -12.30 32.33 5.79
N TYR A 891 -12.94 31.55 4.90
CA TYR A 891 -14.33 31.73 4.53
C TYR A 891 -15.05 30.38 4.46
N TYR A 892 -16.33 30.36 4.82
CA TYR A 892 -17.20 29.20 4.63
C TYR A 892 -18.39 29.57 3.75
N TYR A 893 -18.93 28.58 3.04
CA TYR A 893 -20.10 28.81 2.19
C TYR A 893 -21.36 28.80 3.06
N ASP A 894 -21.94 29.98 3.23
CA ASP A 894 -23.20 30.12 3.94
C ASP A 894 -24.36 29.91 2.95
N LYS A 895 -25.06 28.79 3.09
CA LYS A 895 -26.21 28.44 2.23
C LYS A 895 -27.39 29.41 2.40
N GLU A 896 -27.50 30.06 3.56
CA GLU A 896 -28.58 30.98 3.86
C GLU A 896 -28.35 32.34 3.17
N LEU A 897 -27.12 32.84 3.25
CA LEU A 897 -26.67 34.10 2.65
C LEU A 897 -26.18 33.95 1.20
N GLN A 898 -26.08 32.71 0.71
CA GLN A 898 -25.55 32.34 -0.61
C GLN A 898 -24.19 32.95 -0.92
N SER A 899 -23.31 33.01 0.08
CA SER A 899 -22.06 33.75 -0.01
C SER A 899 -20.94 33.13 0.81
N CYS A 900 -19.69 33.41 0.41
CA CYS A 900 -18.51 33.06 1.18
C CYS A 900 -18.33 34.08 2.30
N VAL A 901 -18.75 33.69 3.50
CA VAL A 901 -18.71 34.55 4.70
C VAL A 901 -17.47 34.21 5.52
N GLY A 902 -16.85 35.23 6.10
CA GLY A 902 -15.61 35.06 6.86
C GLY A 902 -15.80 34.13 8.06
N CYS A 903 -14.86 33.22 8.24
CA CYS A 903 -14.60 32.57 9.52
C CYS A 903 -14.27 33.63 10.58
N SER A 904 -14.29 33.22 11.86
CA SER A 904 -13.67 33.99 12.94
C SER A 904 -12.21 34.35 12.60
N SER A 905 -11.72 35.49 13.07
CA SER A 905 -10.47 36.11 12.59
C SER A 905 -9.22 35.23 12.74
N GLU A 906 -9.24 34.30 13.69
CA GLU A 906 -8.15 33.40 14.08
C GLU A 906 -8.26 32.01 13.40
N CYS A 907 -9.41 31.76 12.76
CA CYS A 907 -9.75 30.50 12.13
C CYS A 907 -9.39 30.48 10.64
N LEU A 908 -8.75 29.40 10.21
CA LEU A 908 -8.34 29.17 8.82
C LEU A 908 -9.40 28.40 8.03
N THR A 909 -9.98 27.33 8.58
CA THR A 909 -11.11 26.65 7.94
C THR A 909 -12.23 26.42 8.94
N CYS A 910 -13.46 26.74 8.54
CA CYS A 910 -14.63 26.64 9.39
C CYS A 910 -15.83 26.08 8.60
N SER A 911 -16.78 25.43 9.29
CA SER A 911 -18.07 25.05 8.68
C SER A 911 -19.09 26.18 8.77
N ASN A 912 -18.98 26.98 9.83
CA ASN A 912 -19.79 28.15 10.08
C ASN A 912 -19.00 29.12 10.97
N LYS A 913 -19.61 30.25 11.33
CA LYS A 913 -18.97 31.32 12.10
C LYS A 913 -18.41 30.87 13.47
N ASP A 914 -19.00 29.85 14.09
CA ASP A 914 -18.69 29.43 15.47
C ASP A 914 -17.89 28.12 15.55
N ILE A 915 -17.77 27.40 14.43
CA ILE A 915 -17.10 26.10 14.37
C ILE A 915 -15.89 26.16 13.44
N CYS A 916 -14.74 26.38 14.07
CA CYS A 916 -13.45 26.27 13.44
C CYS A 916 -12.92 24.83 13.48
N PHE A 917 -12.34 24.38 12.36
CA PHE A 917 -11.73 23.07 12.22
C PHE A 917 -10.22 23.14 12.12
N THR A 918 -9.67 24.24 11.58
CA THR A 918 -8.24 24.49 11.56
C THR A 918 -7.97 25.97 11.77
N CYS A 919 -6.90 26.27 12.49
CA CYS A 919 -6.52 27.64 12.82
C CYS A 919 -5.50 28.19 11.85
N LYS A 920 -5.45 29.52 11.75
CA LYS A 920 -4.41 30.19 10.95
C LYS A 920 -3.04 29.85 11.52
N GLU A 921 -2.03 29.86 10.66
CA GLU A 921 -0.66 29.54 11.08
C GLU A 921 -0.25 30.41 12.26
N GLY A 922 0.35 29.76 13.26
CA GLY A 922 0.63 30.40 14.53
C GLY A 922 -0.61 30.60 15.38
N TYR A 923 -1.72 29.86 15.21
CA TYR A 923 -2.85 29.70 16.13
C TYR A 923 -3.20 28.20 16.33
N SER A 924 -3.60 27.79 17.54
CA SER A 924 -3.93 26.43 17.95
C SER A 924 -5.44 26.29 18.20
N LEU A 925 -6.04 25.18 17.75
CA LEU A 925 -7.47 24.93 17.86
C LEU A 925 -7.82 24.41 19.26
N ILE A 926 -8.64 25.15 19.99
CA ILE A 926 -9.17 24.76 21.29
C ILE A 926 -10.69 24.72 21.18
N ASN A 927 -11.25 23.52 21.38
CA ASN A 927 -12.65 23.20 21.08
C ASN A 927 -12.99 23.47 19.61
N THR A 928 -13.64 24.59 19.34
CA THR A 928 -14.07 25.03 18.01
C THR A 928 -13.56 26.44 17.67
N SER A 929 -12.56 26.96 18.40
CA SER A 929 -12.01 28.33 18.27
C SER A 929 -10.48 28.34 18.30
N CYS A 930 -9.84 29.37 17.73
CA CYS A 930 -8.40 29.41 17.45
C CYS A 930 -7.63 30.47 18.24
N ILE A 931 -6.43 30.13 18.75
CA ILE A 931 -5.62 30.99 19.65
C ILE A 931 -4.11 31.01 19.30
N LEU A 932 -3.40 32.15 19.29
CA LEU A 932 -2.05 32.31 18.69
C LEU A 932 -0.93 31.40 19.34
N SER A 933 -0.32 30.47 18.56
CA SER A 933 0.75 29.49 18.83
C SER A 933 2.21 29.98 18.73
N SER A 934 2.53 31.10 18.07
CA SER A 934 3.93 31.61 17.98
C SER A 934 4.27 32.64 19.06
N THR A 935 3.27 33.23 19.69
CA THR A 935 3.39 33.89 21.01
C THR A 935 3.64 32.92 22.16
N ILE A 936 3.96 31.67 21.81
CA ILE A 936 4.04 30.55 22.72
C ILE A 936 5.52 30.12 22.80
N ILE A 937 6.20 29.36 21.89
CA ILE A 937 7.68 29.08 21.97
C ILE A 937 8.41 28.79 20.61
N GLN A 938 9.65 29.28 20.41
CA GLN A 938 10.56 29.04 19.24
C GLN A 938 11.35 27.69 19.29
N ASN A 939 11.79 27.20 18.12
CA ASN A 939 12.59 25.97 17.89
C ASN A 939 11.95 24.65 18.39
N CYS A 940 10.63 24.68 18.50
CA CYS A 940 9.82 23.61 19.02
C CYS A 940 9.23 22.73 17.92
N ARG A 941 9.48 21.42 17.98
CA ARG A 941 8.89 20.40 17.08
C ARG A 941 7.46 20.05 17.47
N LEU A 942 7.20 19.94 18.77
CA LEU A 942 5.89 19.59 19.33
C LEU A 942 5.59 20.47 20.54
N LEU A 943 4.52 21.25 20.48
CA LEU A 943 4.03 21.99 21.64
C LEU A 943 3.19 21.09 22.54
N ILE A 944 3.24 21.34 23.85
CA ILE A 944 2.32 20.70 24.79
C ILE A 944 0.90 21.17 24.46
N VAL A 945 -0.01 20.23 24.19
CA VAL A 945 -1.40 20.53 23.79
C VAL A 945 -2.07 21.40 24.86
N GLY A 946 -2.40 22.64 24.48
CA GLY A 946 -3.02 23.64 25.36
C GLY A 946 -2.04 24.51 26.17
N GLY A 947 -0.74 24.52 25.86
CA GLY A 947 0.27 25.30 26.58
C GLY A 947 1.20 26.13 25.69
N SER A 948 1.95 27.04 26.32
CA SER A 948 2.99 27.82 25.66
C SER A 948 4.33 27.07 25.56
N LYS A 949 4.46 25.90 26.17
CA LYS A 949 5.75 25.21 26.34
C LYS A 949 6.00 24.16 25.27
N CYS A 950 7.24 24.05 24.80
CA CYS A 950 7.62 22.96 23.92
C CYS A 950 7.68 21.65 24.67
N ALA A 951 7.11 20.60 24.10
CA ALA A 951 7.19 19.22 24.56
C ALA A 951 8.43 18.52 23.96
N ILE A 952 8.68 18.74 22.68
CA ILE A 952 9.79 18.13 21.94
C ILE A 952 10.41 19.17 21.04
N CYS A 953 11.72 19.38 21.17
CA CYS A 953 12.48 20.32 20.34
C CYS A 953 12.88 19.68 19.01
N ASN A 954 13.23 20.52 18.03
CA ASN A 954 13.80 20.03 16.78
C ASN A 954 15.19 19.40 17.04
N SER A 955 15.68 18.54 16.14
CA SER A 955 17.04 18.01 16.20
C SER A 955 18.07 19.15 16.29
N HIS A 956 19.19 18.90 16.97
CA HIS A 956 20.17 19.89 17.43
C HIS A 956 19.66 20.88 18.48
N TYR A 957 18.48 20.67 19.06
CA TYR A 957 17.99 21.45 20.18
C TYR A 957 17.46 20.54 21.27
N TYR A 958 17.84 20.81 22.52
CA TYR A 958 17.23 20.18 23.67
C TYR A 958 16.19 21.10 24.30
N ARG A 959 15.24 20.46 24.96
CA ARG A 959 14.20 21.15 25.71
C ARG A 959 14.78 21.59 27.04
N THR A 960 14.91 22.89 27.21
CA THR A 960 15.17 23.48 28.52
C THR A 960 14.00 23.25 29.46
N ASN A 961 14.27 23.41 30.74
CA ASN A 961 13.27 23.29 31.80
C ASN A 961 12.12 24.31 31.64
N ASP A 962 12.38 25.46 31.02
CA ASP A 962 11.37 26.47 30.71
C ASP A 962 10.48 26.09 29.52
N GLY A 963 10.74 24.95 28.89
CA GLY A 963 10.05 24.48 27.70
C GLY A 963 10.53 25.18 26.43
N LEU A 964 11.59 25.99 26.50
CA LEU A 964 12.27 26.58 25.34
C LEU A 964 13.22 25.56 24.73
N CYS A 965 13.44 25.68 23.43
CA CYS A 965 14.36 24.81 22.73
C CYS A 965 15.69 25.52 22.51
N GLU A 966 16.72 25.08 23.24
CA GLU A 966 18.08 25.61 23.17
C GLU A 966 19.00 24.65 22.43
N LYS A 967 20.03 25.21 21.80
CA LYS A 967 20.87 24.46 20.86
C LYS A 967 21.76 23.47 21.61
N CYS A 968 21.88 22.26 21.06
CA CYS A 968 22.84 21.26 21.48
C CYS A 968 24.29 21.72 21.28
N LEU A 969 25.22 20.97 21.88
CA LEU A 969 26.65 21.03 21.57
C LEU A 969 26.91 20.94 20.07
N GLU A 970 28.04 21.48 19.64
CA GLU A 970 28.43 21.42 18.23
C GLU A 970 28.58 19.97 17.77
N HIS A 971 28.11 19.69 16.56
CA HIS A 971 28.07 18.34 15.97
C HIS A 971 27.26 17.31 16.75
N CYS A 972 26.38 17.76 17.65
CA CYS A 972 25.44 16.91 18.36
C CYS A 972 24.04 16.98 17.70
N ASN A 973 23.58 15.84 17.21
CA ASN A 973 22.28 15.68 16.57
C ASN A 973 21.15 15.62 17.62
N LEU A 974 21.39 14.86 18.68
CA LEU A 974 20.43 14.64 19.76
C LEU A 974 21.10 14.92 21.09
N CYS A 975 20.56 15.86 21.84
CA CYS A 975 20.95 16.10 23.22
C CYS A 975 19.71 16.32 24.07
N TYR A 976 19.84 16.06 25.37
CA TYR A 976 18.81 16.36 26.37
C TYR A 976 19.22 17.48 27.32
N LYS A 977 20.47 17.95 27.25
CA LYS A 977 21.07 19.04 28.05
C LYS A 977 22.15 19.76 27.22
N ASP A 978 22.59 20.93 27.67
CA ASP A 978 23.62 21.76 27.02
C ASP A 978 25.02 21.14 27.04
N ASP A 979 25.32 20.31 28.04
CA ASP A 979 26.68 19.82 28.31
C ASP A 979 26.90 18.35 27.93
N THR A 980 25.84 17.66 27.48
CA THR A 980 25.91 16.25 27.11
C THR A 980 25.19 15.96 25.81
N CYS A 981 25.86 15.25 24.92
CA CYS A 981 25.30 14.75 23.68
C CYS A 981 24.87 13.28 23.82
N ASN A 982 23.74 12.94 23.20
CA ASN A 982 23.19 11.59 23.19
C ASN A 982 23.40 10.89 21.85
N ALA A 983 23.45 11.64 20.75
CA ALA A 983 23.86 11.14 19.45
C ALA A 983 24.51 12.26 18.66
N CYS A 984 25.68 11.99 18.09
CA CYS A 984 26.39 12.93 17.26
C CYS A 984 25.83 12.98 15.82
N ASP A 985 26.21 14.01 15.09
CA ASP A 985 25.97 14.11 13.66
C ASP A 985 26.74 13.03 12.90
N ASP A 986 26.29 12.74 11.68
CA ASP A 986 26.96 11.79 10.81
C ASP A 986 28.45 12.15 10.64
N ASN A 987 29.34 11.15 10.78
CA ASN A 987 30.81 11.25 10.80
C ASN A 987 31.45 11.77 12.10
N TYR A 988 30.69 11.86 13.19
CA TYR A 988 31.22 12.16 14.52
C TYR A 988 30.93 11.00 15.48
N PHE A 989 31.86 10.72 16.40
CA PHE A 989 31.64 9.78 17.51
C PHE A 989 31.46 10.54 18.82
N LEU A 990 30.63 9.97 19.67
CA LEU A 990 30.37 10.46 21.01
C LEU A 990 31.47 9.96 21.94
N LEU A 991 32.09 10.87 22.70
CA LEU A 991 33.00 10.49 23.78
C LEU A 991 32.25 9.73 24.91
N GLU A 992 32.91 8.79 25.57
CA GLU A 992 32.42 8.01 26.73
C GLU A 992 31.80 8.86 27.84
N ASN A 993 32.30 10.08 28.04
CA ASN A 993 31.76 11.02 29.03
C ASN A 993 30.56 11.83 28.52
N ALA A 994 30.13 11.58 27.29
CA ALA A 994 29.07 12.24 26.54
C ALA A 994 29.24 13.76 26.34
N THR A 995 30.40 14.35 26.65
CA THR A 995 30.52 15.83 26.70
C THR A 995 30.83 16.48 25.36
N GLU A 996 31.19 15.70 24.34
CA GLU A 996 31.63 16.23 23.06
C GLU A 996 31.49 15.17 21.95
N CYS A 997 31.18 15.65 20.75
CA CYS A 997 31.14 14.87 19.53
C CYS A 997 32.40 15.13 18.73
N ILE A 998 33.24 14.12 18.59
CA ILE A 998 34.56 14.25 17.96
C ILE A 998 34.47 13.69 16.55
N SER A 999 35.08 14.38 15.59
CA SER A 999 35.13 13.90 14.21
C SER A 999 35.77 12.51 14.15
N PHE A 1000 35.19 11.63 13.34
CA PHE A 1000 35.81 10.36 12.97
C PHE A 1000 37.24 10.52 12.44
N ASP A 1001 37.64 11.68 11.95
CA ASP A 1001 39.02 11.95 11.51
C ASP A 1001 40.05 11.88 12.65
N GLU A 1002 39.64 12.13 13.89
CA GLU A 1002 40.50 12.03 15.08
C GLU A 1002 40.75 10.57 15.51
N LEU A 1003 39.96 9.61 15.01
CA LEU A 1003 40.18 8.17 15.21
C LEU A 1003 41.30 7.66 14.29
N THR A 1004 42.52 8.15 14.53
CA THR A 1004 43.71 7.72 13.79
C THR A 1004 44.01 6.25 14.06
N HIS A 1005 44.44 5.52 13.02
CA HIS A 1005 44.67 4.07 13.07
C HIS A 1005 43.44 3.23 13.43
N CYS A 1006 42.23 3.78 13.26
CA CYS A 1006 40.98 3.07 13.42
C CYS A 1006 40.50 2.47 12.10
N LYS A 1007 40.27 1.16 12.11
CA LYS A 1007 39.80 0.40 10.94
C LYS A 1007 38.27 0.45 10.80
N ILE A 1008 37.54 0.37 11.90
CA ILE A 1008 36.07 0.45 11.93
C ILE A 1008 35.66 1.52 12.93
N LYS A 1009 35.05 2.60 12.40
CA LYS A 1009 34.57 3.75 13.16
C LYS A 1009 33.08 3.58 13.43
N MET A 1010 32.67 3.79 14.67
CA MET A 1010 31.28 3.70 15.13
C MET A 1010 30.91 4.97 15.92
N SER A 1011 29.63 5.10 16.27
CA SER A 1011 29.10 6.23 17.04
C SER A 1011 29.73 6.37 18.43
N GLU A 1012 30.33 5.32 18.99
CA GLU A 1012 31.02 5.32 20.30
C GLU A 1012 32.55 5.32 20.15
N GLY A 1013 33.05 5.66 18.97
CA GLY A 1013 34.47 5.74 18.66
C GLY A 1013 34.98 4.55 17.88
N CYS A 1014 36.22 4.13 18.15
CA CYS A 1014 36.83 3.07 17.36
C CYS A 1014 36.45 1.68 17.88
N GLU A 1015 35.80 0.87 17.02
CA GLU A 1015 35.50 -0.54 17.33
C GLU A 1015 36.72 -1.45 17.17
N SER A 1016 37.51 -1.18 16.13
CA SER A 1016 38.70 -1.99 15.84
C SER A 1016 39.81 -1.18 15.20
N CYS A 1017 41.04 -1.43 15.65
CA CYS A 1017 42.23 -0.72 15.21
C CYS A 1017 42.97 -1.44 14.08
N GLU A 1018 43.82 -0.69 13.39
CA GLU A 1018 44.86 -1.22 12.50
C GLU A 1018 45.84 -2.13 13.27
N GLU A 1019 46.56 -2.99 12.54
CA GLU A 1019 47.52 -3.91 13.16
C GLU A 1019 48.64 -3.15 13.90
N GLY A 1020 48.92 -3.56 15.14
CA GLY A 1020 49.90 -2.90 16.02
C GLY A 1020 49.28 -1.90 17.00
N TYR A 1021 47.95 -1.77 16.98
CA TYR A 1021 47.16 -0.93 17.88
C TYR A 1021 46.03 -1.73 18.52
N TYR A 1022 45.55 -1.27 19.68
CA TYR A 1022 44.39 -1.83 20.38
C TYR A 1022 43.46 -0.70 20.83
N VAL A 1023 42.18 -1.02 21.00
CA VAL A 1023 41.16 -0.06 21.42
C VAL A 1023 41.32 0.18 22.92
N SER A 1024 41.46 1.44 23.31
CA SER A 1024 41.50 1.89 24.70
C SER A 1024 40.82 3.25 24.80
N ASN A 1025 39.81 3.35 25.66
CA ASN A 1025 39.01 4.56 25.86
C ASN A 1025 38.50 5.16 24.54
N GLN A 1026 37.97 4.30 23.64
CA GLN A 1026 37.44 4.63 22.30
C GLN A 1026 38.48 4.99 21.22
N TYR A 1027 39.76 5.08 21.57
CA TYR A 1027 40.85 5.39 20.64
C TYR A 1027 41.76 4.19 20.41
N CYS A 1028 42.51 4.23 19.33
CA CYS A 1028 43.55 3.24 19.04
C CYS A 1028 44.88 3.67 19.66
N LEU A 1029 45.33 2.91 20.66
CA LEU A 1029 46.66 3.08 21.25
C LEU A 1029 47.62 2.04 20.70
N ARG A 1030 48.89 2.43 20.51
CA ARG A 1030 49.95 1.53 20.07
C ARG A 1030 50.18 0.44 21.11
N CYS A 1031 50.41 -0.79 20.69
CA CYS A 1031 50.72 -1.89 21.60
C CYS A 1031 51.95 -1.64 22.50
N ASN A 1032 52.91 -0.83 22.02
CA ASN A 1032 54.09 -0.43 22.78
C ASN A 1032 53.77 0.53 23.96
N SER A 1033 52.55 1.07 24.06
CA SER A 1033 52.16 1.97 25.17
C SER A 1033 51.97 1.24 26.50
N THR A 1034 51.54 -0.02 26.48
CA THR A 1034 51.32 -0.85 27.68
C THR A 1034 52.48 -1.80 27.95
N THR A 1035 53.06 -2.35 26.89
CA THR A 1035 54.20 -3.27 26.99
C THR A 1035 55.32 -2.73 26.12
N GLU A 1036 56.39 -2.24 26.76
CA GLU A 1036 57.56 -1.71 26.06
C GLU A 1036 58.10 -2.74 25.06
N TYR A 1037 58.42 -2.31 23.84
CA TYR A 1037 58.87 -3.15 22.72
C TYR A 1037 57.82 -4.15 22.20
N CYS A 1038 56.54 -3.93 22.46
CA CYS A 1038 55.48 -4.72 21.86
C CYS A 1038 55.09 -4.23 20.47
N GLN A 1039 55.19 -5.11 19.47
CA GLN A 1039 54.83 -4.84 18.08
C GLN A 1039 53.35 -5.12 17.78
N TYR A 1040 52.81 -6.25 18.26
CA TYR A 1040 51.39 -6.60 18.09
C TYR A 1040 50.80 -7.08 19.42
N CYS A 1041 49.57 -6.69 19.71
CA CYS A 1041 48.85 -7.00 20.94
C CYS A 1041 47.44 -7.50 20.66
N SER A 1042 46.81 -8.07 21.68
CA SER A 1042 45.40 -8.46 21.65
C SER A 1042 44.50 -7.22 21.65
N LYS A 1043 43.20 -7.42 21.41
CA LYS A 1043 42.19 -6.34 21.52
C LYS A 1043 42.21 -5.62 22.88
N ASN A 1044 42.71 -6.28 23.93
CA ASN A 1044 42.79 -5.73 25.29
C ASN A 1044 44.19 -5.17 25.61
N GLY A 1045 45.06 -4.97 24.61
CA GLY A 1045 46.41 -4.41 24.82
C GLY A 1045 47.44 -5.39 25.40
N VAL A 1046 47.14 -6.69 25.44
CA VAL A 1046 48.08 -7.73 25.91
C VAL A 1046 49.04 -8.09 24.79
N CYS A 1047 50.35 -7.99 25.04
CA CYS A 1047 51.33 -8.20 23.99
C CYS A 1047 51.31 -9.64 23.44
N LYS A 1048 51.16 -9.77 22.13
CA LYS A 1048 51.21 -11.05 21.41
C LYS A 1048 52.51 -11.24 20.63
N SER A 1049 53.22 -10.15 20.34
CA SER A 1049 54.52 -10.19 19.70
C SER A 1049 55.30 -8.91 19.98
N CYS A 1050 56.60 -9.08 20.11
CA CYS A 1050 57.58 -8.06 20.37
C CYS A 1050 58.32 -7.63 19.12
N GLU A 1051 58.84 -6.41 19.15
CA GLU A 1051 59.76 -5.85 18.17
C GLU A 1051 61.00 -6.75 18.00
N ASN A 1052 61.71 -6.55 16.88
CA ASN A 1052 62.92 -7.29 16.59
C ASN A 1052 63.92 -7.20 17.74
N GLU A 1053 64.58 -8.32 18.05
CA GLU A 1053 65.50 -8.49 19.19
C GLU A 1053 64.84 -8.66 20.58
N TYR A 1054 63.52 -8.75 20.66
CA TYR A 1054 62.79 -9.01 21.90
C TYR A 1054 61.99 -10.31 21.86
N ILE A 1055 62.00 -11.04 22.97
CA ILE A 1055 61.32 -12.33 23.15
C ILE A 1055 60.11 -12.11 24.04
N LEU A 1056 58.96 -12.66 23.64
CA LEU A 1056 57.75 -12.59 24.44
C LEU A 1056 57.79 -13.64 25.56
N ILE A 1057 57.85 -13.19 26.81
CA ILE A 1057 57.87 -14.03 28.00
C ILE A 1057 56.82 -13.49 28.98
N ASN A 1058 55.80 -14.29 29.30
CA ASN A 1058 54.69 -13.91 30.19
C ASN A 1058 54.07 -12.55 29.82
N ASP A 1059 53.68 -12.40 28.54
CA ASP A 1059 53.11 -11.19 27.96
C ASP A 1059 54.00 -9.93 28.00
N LYS A 1060 55.29 -10.07 28.32
CA LYS A 1060 56.29 -8.99 28.32
C LYS A 1060 57.38 -9.23 27.28
N CYS A 1061 57.85 -8.16 26.67
CA CYS A 1061 58.92 -8.20 25.69
C CYS A 1061 60.27 -8.01 26.37
N ILE A 1062 61.03 -9.11 26.44
CA ILE A 1062 62.32 -9.16 27.10
C ILE A 1062 63.42 -9.15 26.04
N SER A 1063 64.38 -8.23 26.18
CA SER A 1063 65.50 -8.13 25.24
C SER A 1063 66.26 -9.45 25.14
N LYS A 1064 66.68 -9.84 23.93
CA LYS A 1064 67.51 -11.04 23.72
C LYS A 1064 68.77 -11.05 24.58
N LEU A 1065 69.28 -9.88 24.96
CA LEU A 1065 70.48 -9.75 25.80
C LEU A 1065 70.25 -10.28 27.22
N MET A 1066 69.00 -10.26 27.70
CA MET A 1066 68.61 -10.80 29.00
C MET A 1066 68.31 -12.30 28.93
N VAL A 1067 68.17 -12.88 27.74
CA VAL A 1067 68.00 -14.32 27.53
C VAL A 1067 69.35 -14.95 27.21
N SER A 1068 69.96 -15.58 28.23
CA SER A 1068 71.30 -16.16 28.13
C SER A 1068 71.43 -17.06 26.90
N HIS A 1069 72.52 -16.89 26.15
CA HIS A 1069 72.83 -17.66 24.94
C HIS A 1069 71.89 -17.44 23.75
N CYS A 1070 70.88 -16.56 23.79
CA CYS A 1070 70.09 -16.25 22.60
C CYS A 1070 70.85 -15.32 21.65
N THR A 1071 71.01 -15.73 20.39
CA THR A 1071 71.76 -14.98 19.37
C THR A 1071 70.89 -14.43 18.25
N LYS A 1072 69.76 -15.07 17.96
CA LYS A 1072 68.80 -14.63 16.94
C LYS A 1072 67.37 -14.78 17.45
N VAL A 1073 66.60 -13.71 17.32
CA VAL A 1073 65.16 -13.68 17.59
C VAL A 1073 64.41 -13.62 16.27
N SER A 1074 63.30 -14.35 16.16
CA SER A 1074 62.34 -14.25 15.06
C SER A 1074 60.95 -14.58 15.59
N ASN A 1075 59.91 -13.85 15.16
CA ASN A 1075 58.54 -13.99 15.65
C ASN A 1075 58.45 -13.96 17.19
N SER A 1076 59.23 -13.05 17.80
CA SER A 1076 59.27 -12.85 19.26
C SER A 1076 59.69 -14.09 20.06
N GLN A 1077 60.41 -15.00 19.41
CA GLN A 1077 60.94 -16.23 19.97
C GLN A 1077 62.45 -16.31 19.72
N CYS A 1078 63.19 -16.90 20.65
CA CYS A 1078 64.59 -17.20 20.40
C CYS A 1078 64.69 -18.35 19.38
N THR A 1079 65.18 -18.07 18.19
CA THR A 1079 65.28 -19.06 17.10
C THR A 1079 66.68 -19.60 16.90
N LYS A 1080 67.71 -18.91 17.41
CA LYS A 1080 69.09 -19.39 17.38
C LYS A 1080 69.81 -19.06 18.67
N CYS A 1081 70.48 -20.04 19.24
CA CYS A 1081 71.33 -19.88 20.41
C CYS A 1081 72.81 -19.88 20.03
N SER A 1082 73.67 -19.43 20.94
CA SER A 1082 75.12 -19.51 20.78
C SER A 1082 75.57 -20.97 20.69
N PHE A 1083 76.75 -21.18 20.12
CA PHE A 1083 77.38 -22.50 19.98
C PHE A 1083 77.30 -23.28 21.32
N TRP A 1084 76.88 -24.57 21.26
CA TRP A 1084 76.51 -25.47 22.38
C TRP A 1084 75.11 -25.36 22.98
N TYR A 1085 74.21 -24.54 22.42
CA TYR A 1085 72.85 -24.37 22.95
C TYR A 1085 71.80 -24.47 21.85
N ARG A 1086 70.59 -24.92 22.20
CA ARG A 1086 69.40 -24.93 21.33
C ARG A 1086 68.20 -24.32 22.06
N PRO A 1087 67.25 -23.68 21.33
CA PRO A 1087 66.04 -23.16 21.94
C PRO A 1087 65.26 -24.26 22.67
N ASP A 1088 64.67 -23.93 23.80
CA ASP A 1088 63.76 -24.81 24.53
C ASP A 1088 62.43 -25.01 23.77
N SER A 1089 61.56 -25.90 24.25
CA SER A 1089 60.29 -26.21 23.56
C SER A 1089 59.39 -24.99 23.39
N ASN A 1090 59.47 -24.04 24.32
CA ASN A 1090 58.68 -22.82 24.30
C ASN A 1090 59.41 -21.66 23.58
N LYS A 1091 60.68 -21.88 23.17
CA LYS A 1091 61.56 -20.93 22.48
C LYS A 1091 61.75 -19.59 23.22
N ILE A 1092 61.69 -19.64 24.55
CA ILE A 1092 61.90 -18.51 25.46
C ILE A 1092 63.27 -18.60 26.19
N ALA A 1093 63.96 -19.73 26.09
CA ALA A 1093 65.28 -19.96 26.68
C ALA A 1093 66.18 -20.81 25.75
N CYS A 1094 67.49 -20.80 26.03
CA CYS A 1094 68.49 -21.58 25.31
C CYS A 1094 69.11 -22.62 26.26
N ASN A 1095 68.84 -23.90 26.03
CA ASN A 1095 69.33 -24.99 26.86
C ASN A 1095 70.55 -25.65 26.20
N SER A 1096 71.49 -26.13 27.03
CA SER A 1096 72.71 -26.78 26.55
C SER A 1096 72.39 -28.01 25.69
N HIS A 1097 72.99 -28.08 24.51
CA HIS A 1097 72.86 -29.18 23.56
C HIS A 1097 74.23 -29.52 22.96
N VAL A 1098 74.67 -30.76 23.18
CA VAL A 1098 75.96 -31.26 22.71
C VAL A 1098 75.80 -31.86 21.31
N GLU A 1099 76.53 -31.35 20.33
CA GLU A 1099 76.54 -31.90 18.98
C GLU A 1099 77.51 -33.08 18.90
N LEU A 1100 76.99 -34.30 18.69
CA LEU A 1100 77.77 -35.54 18.76
C LEU A 1100 79.02 -35.58 17.85
N TRP A 1101 79.05 -34.83 16.76
CA TRP A 1101 80.20 -34.79 15.86
C TRP A 1101 81.44 -34.08 16.47
N LEU A 1102 81.25 -33.17 17.44
CA LEU A 1102 82.35 -32.53 18.17
C LEU A 1102 83.02 -33.45 19.18
N ILE A 1103 82.29 -34.44 19.72
CA ILE A 1103 82.90 -35.50 20.55
C ILE A 1103 83.83 -36.36 19.69
N ILE A 1104 83.49 -36.60 18.42
CA ILE A 1104 84.28 -37.40 17.51
C ILE A 1104 85.56 -36.67 17.05
N VAL A 1105 85.48 -35.35 16.80
CA VAL A 1105 86.65 -34.53 16.39
C VAL A 1105 87.65 -34.28 17.54
N CYS A 1106 87.22 -34.29 18.81
CA CYS A 1106 88.15 -34.21 19.95
C CYS A 1106 88.81 -35.55 20.30
N VAL A 1107 88.33 -36.66 19.73
CA VAL A 1107 88.82 -38.03 19.98
C VAL A 1107 89.71 -38.55 18.84
N ILE A 1108 89.78 -37.86 17.69
CA ILE A 1108 90.70 -38.09 16.57
C ILE A 1108 91.80 -37.05 16.61
#